data_AF-A0A7Y4S0H8-F1
#
_entry.id   AF-A0A7Y4S0H8-F1
#
_cell.length_a   1.000
_cell.length_b   1.000
_cell.length_c   1.000
_cell.angle_alpha   90.00
_cell.angle_beta   90.00
_cell.angle_gamma   90.00
#
_symmetry.space_group_name_H-M   'P 1'
#
loop_
_entity.id
_entity.type
_entity.pdbx_description
1 polymer ?
#
loop_
_entity_poly.entity_id
_entity_poly.type
_entity_poly.pdbx_seq_one_letter_code
_entity_poly.pdbx_strand_id
1 'polypeptide(L)'
;MNVNFTIFQSPNALTKQYTIDDSGSIVKHPAATMTSGAAKCVSMPFAEFAKALSDVPANVAFGYGGARATLPRKLAITVSGKERPADGVVSRSKRFFEYQNCPGILMLDHDPSEYGQSFSPEELLNALATIHPELRNAARVVRGSVSAGVHRVGELPQPGRGFHIYIPVQNAADIPRYGRTLFDRLWLAGHGFVALAANGAALVRSPIDSAVFNPERLDFVGKPVISGESLTYTPQTPQYTEGNALDTMRLTDLSSGEALLVKQMQASAASAIKTQTLAKQADWMEARVNAMVLAGVNVDAARSTVKSTVEGGFKDLYDNFILEFTSGPVTVADVLAAPDIYDGKALADPVEGRDYGATTSKFYANNGTPVVNSMAHGGGKYFLRALPKFDSGFCVQSEAAPIEALIEFEWERPIEIESNVPPVDALTPELIPEPLRPWLADVSHRMQTPPDFAAVSAIVIAGSLIGAGCSIRPKRYDDWEVVPNVWGACIGRPSVVLKSPSMKEPMQLLERLQAEFGELFEQEKAGAEFDSLANKAMLDDVKGQLSKAAKGAGKDRAVNPDDMQKLKADYLELTQNAEHEATRRLFKTNESSIQSMTVLQTQNPRGILVFRDELTGLLVKWDREDGQDERAYFLEGWNGNGSYTDCKIGRGVTDAKQICISLLGGIQPDKLKRYLYQAQQGNNDGMMQRLQLAVWPDEPEHWQLIDTIPNKADKQRAYDIVKRLAELDFIQYGATQSEYDDRPYFRFDEAGQAVFNKWIIELQTVKIRREENPLMAEHFGKFRSLMPSLALIFHCIEIADGKARGNVSEKAARLAVEWCSYLESHARRIYAMAESPEHEAAVRLADKIKAKALPSPFTTRDVERKCWHGLKDKQEIESACNILIDENWLMMTRKPKPSTGRPPLPDYYINPIFL
;
A
#
# COMPACT_ATOMS: atom_id res chain seq x y z
N MET A 1 -30.64 29.46 15.79
CA MET A 1 -29.19 29.32 15.60
C MET A 1 -28.83 29.80 14.20
N ASN A 2 -27.71 30.51 14.03
CA ASN A 2 -27.17 30.82 12.71
C ASN A 2 -26.37 29.62 12.19
N VAL A 3 -26.54 29.29 10.91
CA VAL A 3 -25.78 28.25 10.21
C VAL A 3 -24.90 28.88 9.14
N ASN A 4 -23.71 28.33 8.95
CA ASN A 4 -22.78 28.74 7.90
C ASN A 4 -22.84 27.76 6.73
N PHE A 5 -22.88 28.31 5.51
CA PHE A 5 -22.78 27.55 4.26
C PHE A 5 -22.23 28.45 3.15
N THR A 6 -21.84 27.87 2.03
CA THR A 6 -21.29 28.58 0.89
C THR A 6 -22.30 28.65 -0.24
N ILE A 7 -22.51 29.85 -0.78
CA ILE A 7 -23.24 30.06 -2.03
C ILE A 7 -22.22 30.09 -3.17
N PHE A 8 -22.40 29.19 -4.13
CA PHE A 8 -21.65 29.15 -5.37
C PHE A 8 -22.50 29.74 -6.50
N GLN A 9 -21.96 30.71 -7.22
CA GLN A 9 -22.62 31.38 -8.33
C GLN A 9 -21.75 31.29 -9.58
N SER A 10 -22.33 30.77 -10.66
CA SER A 10 -21.65 30.59 -11.95
C SER A 10 -22.19 31.57 -13.00
N PRO A 11 -21.40 31.90 -14.03
CA PRO A 11 -21.91 32.61 -15.21
C PRO A 11 -22.92 31.77 -16.01
N ASN A 12 -22.80 30.43 -15.95
CA ASN A 12 -23.70 29.48 -16.62
C ASN A 12 -24.63 28.78 -15.62
N ALA A 13 -25.70 28.14 -16.10
CA ALA A 13 -26.60 27.35 -15.27
C ALA A 13 -25.86 26.24 -14.50
N LEU A 14 -26.06 26.19 -13.18
CA LEU A 14 -25.59 25.15 -12.25
C LEU A 14 -26.77 24.31 -11.80
N THR A 15 -27.46 23.73 -12.76
CA THR A 15 -28.64 22.89 -12.55
C THR A 15 -28.84 22.00 -13.77
N LYS A 16 -29.69 20.99 -13.65
CA LYS A 16 -30.02 20.07 -14.74
C LYS A 16 -30.92 20.79 -15.76
N GLN A 17 -30.73 20.48 -17.04
CA GLN A 17 -31.59 20.96 -18.12
C GLN A 17 -32.50 19.83 -18.59
N TYR A 18 -33.74 20.14 -18.98
CA TYR A 18 -34.74 19.15 -19.40
C TYR A 18 -35.35 19.53 -20.73
N THR A 19 -35.50 18.53 -21.61
CA THR A 19 -36.12 18.64 -22.94
C THR A 19 -37.10 17.50 -23.16
N ILE A 20 -37.92 17.58 -24.21
CA ILE A 20 -38.70 16.44 -24.72
C ILE A 20 -38.05 15.96 -26.01
N ASP A 21 -37.95 14.64 -26.19
CA ASP A 21 -37.55 14.03 -27.46
C ASP A 21 -38.74 13.81 -28.40
N ASP A 22 -38.44 13.38 -29.64
CA ASP A 22 -39.45 13.11 -30.67
C ASP A 22 -40.46 12.00 -30.30
N SER A 23 -40.14 11.19 -29.28
CA SER A 23 -41.04 10.15 -28.73
C SER A 23 -41.99 10.68 -27.65
N GLY A 24 -41.84 11.95 -27.24
CA GLY A 24 -42.60 12.56 -26.15
C GLY A 24 -42.02 12.29 -24.76
N SER A 25 -40.84 11.68 -24.65
CA SER A 25 -40.20 11.34 -23.37
C SER A 25 -39.38 12.51 -22.82
N ILE A 26 -39.35 12.66 -21.49
CA ILE A 26 -38.57 13.70 -20.83
C ILE A 26 -37.09 13.29 -20.81
N VAL A 27 -36.26 14.04 -21.53
CA VAL A 27 -34.81 13.85 -21.57
C VAL A 27 -34.14 14.82 -20.60
N LYS A 28 -33.27 14.26 -19.76
CA LYS A 28 -32.51 15.00 -18.75
C LYS A 28 -31.07 15.19 -19.22
N HIS A 29 -30.66 16.45 -19.30
CA HIS A 29 -29.28 16.86 -19.56
C HIS A 29 -28.57 17.14 -18.22
N PRO A 30 -27.38 16.57 -17.98
CA PRO A 30 -26.67 16.73 -16.71
C PRO A 30 -26.33 18.18 -16.37
N ALA A 31 -26.16 18.45 -15.07
CA ALA A 31 -25.81 19.79 -14.58
C ALA A 31 -24.40 20.19 -15.01
N ALA A 32 -24.21 21.46 -15.39
CA ALA A 32 -22.89 21.96 -15.76
C ALA A 32 -21.93 21.94 -14.55
N THR A 33 -20.69 21.53 -14.79
CA THR A 33 -19.63 21.62 -13.78
C THR A 33 -19.20 23.08 -13.60
N MET A 34 -19.20 23.57 -12.37
CA MET A 34 -18.69 24.91 -12.05
C MET A 34 -17.17 24.98 -12.29
N THR A 35 -16.76 25.61 -13.39
CA THR A 35 -15.36 25.81 -13.78
C THR A 35 -14.89 27.26 -13.64
N SER A 36 -15.83 28.19 -13.54
CA SER A 36 -15.62 29.59 -13.23
C SER A 36 -16.81 30.12 -12.42
N GLY A 37 -16.60 31.21 -11.67
CA GLY A 37 -17.67 31.87 -10.91
C GLY A 37 -17.18 32.46 -9.60
N ALA A 38 -18.06 32.56 -8.62
CA ALA A 38 -17.74 33.04 -7.29
C ALA A 38 -18.28 32.11 -6.21
N ALA A 39 -17.56 32.02 -5.09
CA ALA A 39 -18.02 31.38 -3.87
C ALA A 39 -18.08 32.41 -2.74
N LYS A 40 -19.16 32.41 -1.97
CA LYS A 40 -19.35 33.32 -0.83
C LYS A 40 -19.87 32.54 0.37
N CYS A 41 -19.14 32.60 1.48
CA CYS A 41 -19.63 32.09 2.76
C CYS A 41 -20.74 33.00 3.30
N VAL A 42 -21.87 32.42 3.68
CA VAL A 42 -23.04 33.10 4.22
C VAL A 42 -23.40 32.50 5.57
N SER A 43 -23.80 33.35 6.51
CA SER A 43 -24.31 32.98 7.82
C SER A 43 -25.72 33.56 7.98
N MET A 44 -26.71 32.72 8.28
CA MET A 44 -28.08 33.16 8.52
C MET A 44 -28.81 32.23 9.50
N PRO A 45 -29.90 32.66 10.15
CA PRO A 45 -30.76 31.77 10.92
C PRO A 45 -31.21 30.55 10.10
N PHE A 46 -31.24 29.37 10.72
CA PHE A 46 -31.64 28.13 10.01
C PHE A 46 -33.06 28.20 9.41
N ALA A 47 -33.99 28.92 10.04
CA ALA A 47 -35.32 29.17 9.49
C ALA A 47 -35.30 30.07 8.23
N GLU A 48 -34.33 30.98 8.11
CA GLU A 48 -34.12 31.76 6.89
C GLU A 48 -33.45 30.93 5.80
N PHE A 49 -32.54 30.02 6.15
CA PHE A 49 -31.98 29.05 5.22
C PHE A 49 -33.08 28.19 4.56
N ALA A 50 -34.07 27.75 5.33
CA ALA A 50 -35.23 27.02 4.80
C ALA A 50 -35.97 27.81 3.71
N LYS A 51 -36.11 29.14 3.88
CA LYS A 51 -36.72 30.04 2.89
C LYS A 51 -35.80 30.24 1.68
N ALA A 52 -34.49 30.33 1.90
CA ALA A 52 -33.50 30.50 0.84
C ALA A 52 -33.48 29.32 -0.15
N LEU A 53 -33.89 28.11 0.28
CA LEU A 53 -34.00 26.93 -0.60
C LEU A 53 -35.19 26.99 -1.58
N SER A 54 -36.18 27.85 -1.36
CA SER A 54 -37.41 27.88 -2.15
C SER A 54 -37.25 28.56 -3.52
N ASP A 55 -36.35 29.54 -3.63
CA ASP A 55 -36.23 30.38 -4.83
C ASP A 55 -34.76 30.62 -5.22
N VAL A 56 -34.05 29.54 -5.54
CA VAL A 56 -32.65 29.61 -5.95
C VAL A 56 -32.53 29.73 -7.48
N PRO A 57 -31.83 30.73 -8.02
CA PRO A 57 -31.60 30.87 -9.46
C PRO A 57 -30.91 29.66 -10.08
N ALA A 58 -31.14 29.44 -11.38
CA ALA A 58 -30.61 28.31 -12.13
C ALA A 58 -29.06 28.26 -12.18
N ASN A 59 -28.37 29.37 -11.94
CA ASN A 59 -26.91 29.50 -11.93
C ASN A 59 -26.29 29.50 -10.53
N VAL A 60 -27.07 29.13 -9.50
CA VAL A 60 -26.63 29.09 -8.11
C VAL A 60 -26.74 27.67 -7.55
N ALA A 61 -25.72 27.26 -6.82
CA ALA A 61 -25.67 26.03 -6.04
C ALA A 61 -25.20 26.34 -4.61
N PHE A 62 -25.57 25.49 -3.65
CA PHE A 62 -25.09 25.60 -2.28
C PHE A 62 -23.97 24.60 -2.02
N GLY A 63 -23.15 24.85 -1.03
CA GLY A 63 -22.22 23.86 -0.49
C GLY A 63 -22.07 24.08 1.02
N TYR A 64 -21.80 23.00 1.74
CA TYR A 64 -21.87 23.01 3.21
C TYR A 64 -20.49 23.09 3.88
N GLY A 65 -19.41 22.97 3.10
CA GLY A 65 -18.08 23.42 3.49
C GLY A 65 -17.87 24.90 3.19
N GLY A 66 -16.90 25.51 3.87
CA GLY A 66 -16.47 26.89 3.70
C GLY A 66 -15.06 26.98 3.10
N ALA A 67 -14.68 28.19 2.68
CA ALA A 67 -13.28 28.48 2.39
C ALA A 67 -12.41 28.24 3.64
N ARG A 68 -11.18 27.74 3.45
CA ARG A 68 -10.23 27.61 4.57
C ARG A 68 -10.00 28.95 5.27
N ALA A 69 -9.71 28.92 6.57
CA ALA A 69 -9.55 30.12 7.40
C ALA A 69 -8.51 31.13 6.87
N THR A 70 -7.51 30.68 6.11
CA THR A 70 -6.47 31.50 5.49
C THR A 70 -6.92 32.26 4.24
N LEU A 71 -8.15 32.05 3.78
CA LEU A 71 -8.69 32.61 2.55
C LEU A 71 -9.82 33.61 2.82
N PRO A 72 -10.03 34.60 1.93
CA PRO A 72 -11.14 35.53 2.07
C PRO A 72 -12.49 34.81 1.94
N ARG A 73 -13.52 35.35 2.62
CA ARG A 73 -14.89 34.80 2.61
C ARG A 73 -15.59 34.84 1.24
N LYS A 74 -15.09 35.68 0.33
CA LYS A 74 -15.54 35.76 -1.06
C LYS A 74 -14.36 35.39 -1.95
N LEU A 75 -14.57 34.39 -2.80
CA LEU A 75 -13.55 33.82 -3.67
C LEU A 75 -14.03 33.85 -5.12
N ALA A 76 -13.08 34.02 -6.03
CA ALA A 76 -13.29 33.69 -7.44
C ALA A 76 -12.93 32.21 -7.65
N ILE A 77 -13.80 31.49 -8.34
CA ILE A 77 -13.61 30.08 -8.68
C ILE A 77 -12.95 29.97 -10.04
N THR A 78 -11.94 29.12 -10.15
CA THR A 78 -11.25 28.73 -11.38
C THR A 78 -11.02 27.21 -11.40
N VAL A 79 -10.35 26.72 -12.44
CA VAL A 79 -9.93 25.31 -12.57
C VAL A 79 -8.58 25.06 -11.90
N SER A 80 -8.33 23.80 -11.54
CA SER A 80 -7.04 23.39 -10.97
C SER A 80 -5.88 23.71 -11.92
N GLY A 81 -4.77 24.22 -11.39
CA GLY A 81 -3.61 24.69 -12.16
C GLY A 81 -3.65 26.18 -12.52
N LYS A 82 -4.76 26.88 -12.31
CA LYS A 82 -4.91 28.34 -12.55
C LYS A 82 -5.16 29.14 -11.26
N GLU A 83 -4.95 28.54 -10.09
CA GLU A 83 -5.21 29.19 -8.80
C GLU A 83 -4.19 30.28 -8.49
N ARG A 84 -4.67 31.39 -7.92
CA ARG A 84 -3.86 32.43 -7.27
C ARG A 84 -4.46 32.71 -5.89
N PRO A 85 -4.13 31.88 -4.89
CA PRO A 85 -4.77 31.96 -3.57
C PRO A 85 -4.59 33.32 -2.88
N ALA A 86 -3.45 33.99 -3.11
CA ALA A 86 -3.18 35.34 -2.61
C ALA A 86 -4.18 36.38 -3.14
N ASP A 87 -4.70 36.19 -4.36
CA ASP A 87 -5.68 37.07 -5.00
C ASP A 87 -7.13 36.63 -4.70
N GLY A 88 -7.33 35.60 -3.87
CA GLY A 88 -8.66 35.02 -3.64
C GLY A 88 -9.22 34.22 -4.83
N VAL A 89 -8.35 33.78 -5.76
CA VAL A 89 -8.73 32.96 -6.93
C VAL A 89 -8.34 31.51 -6.67
N VAL A 90 -9.32 30.61 -6.53
CA VAL A 90 -9.06 29.21 -6.12
C VAL A 90 -9.88 28.21 -6.94
N SER A 91 -9.44 26.95 -6.94
CA SER A 91 -10.23 25.85 -7.50
C SER A 91 -11.22 25.29 -6.48
N ARG A 92 -12.33 24.71 -6.95
CA ARG A 92 -13.30 24.00 -6.10
C ARG A 92 -12.75 22.61 -5.73
N SER A 93 -11.84 22.58 -4.75
CA SER A 93 -11.17 21.35 -4.29
C SER A 93 -10.98 21.34 -2.77
N LYS A 94 -10.74 20.14 -2.20
CA LYS A 94 -10.41 19.94 -0.78
C LYS A 94 -9.17 20.70 -0.30
N ARG A 95 -8.35 21.18 -1.23
CA ARG A 95 -7.20 22.05 -0.94
C ARG A 95 -7.64 23.41 -0.40
N PHE A 96 -8.80 23.92 -0.84
CA PHE A 96 -9.24 25.29 -0.54
C PHE A 96 -10.57 25.36 0.21
N PHE A 97 -11.32 24.25 0.28
CA PHE A 97 -12.57 24.14 1.02
C PHE A 97 -12.45 23.11 2.15
N GLU A 98 -13.01 23.44 3.31
CA GLU A 98 -13.06 22.58 4.51
C GLU A 98 -14.36 22.83 5.30
N TYR A 99 -14.75 21.89 6.14
CA TYR A 99 -15.79 22.18 7.13
C TYR A 99 -15.17 22.98 8.28
N GLN A 100 -15.81 24.11 8.62
CA GLN A 100 -15.28 25.05 9.59
C GLN A 100 -15.70 24.68 11.02
N ASN A 101 -14.88 25.05 12.00
CA ASN A 101 -15.19 24.87 13.43
C ASN A 101 -16.25 25.90 13.90
N CYS A 102 -17.44 25.81 13.35
CA CYS A 102 -18.56 26.70 13.61
C CYS A 102 -19.89 25.99 13.31
N PRO A 103 -21.04 26.57 13.73
CA PRO A 103 -22.35 26.08 13.33
C PRO A 103 -22.49 25.94 11.81
N GLY A 104 -22.95 24.79 11.34
CA GLY A 104 -23.07 24.49 9.91
C GLY A 104 -24.30 23.67 9.59
N ILE A 105 -24.30 23.08 8.40
CA ILE A 105 -25.41 22.26 7.90
C ILE A 105 -24.87 20.87 7.56
N LEU A 106 -25.42 19.87 8.22
CA LEU A 106 -25.32 18.49 7.78
C LEU A 106 -26.40 18.26 6.73
N MET A 107 -25.99 17.92 5.50
CA MET A 107 -26.90 17.52 4.43
C MET A 107 -26.83 16.00 4.29
N LEU A 108 -27.98 15.36 4.26
CA LEU A 108 -28.15 13.93 3.99
C LEU A 108 -28.93 13.81 2.70
N ASP A 109 -28.37 13.07 1.74
CA ASP A 109 -28.97 12.81 0.44
C ASP A 109 -29.41 11.35 0.37
N HIS A 110 -30.71 11.14 0.16
CA HIS A 110 -31.29 9.82 -0.06
C HIS A 110 -31.81 9.71 -1.48
N ASP A 111 -31.15 8.87 -2.26
CA ASP A 111 -31.62 8.40 -3.56
C ASP A 111 -31.91 6.89 -3.45
N PRO A 112 -33.14 6.45 -3.79
CA PRO A 112 -33.48 5.03 -3.74
C PRO A 112 -32.67 4.22 -4.75
N SER A 113 -32.35 2.99 -4.36
CA SER A 113 -31.62 2.01 -5.16
C SER A 113 -32.46 0.74 -5.28
N GLU A 114 -32.39 0.06 -6.43
CA GLU A 114 -32.99 -1.26 -6.60
C GLU A 114 -32.38 -2.34 -5.69
N TYR A 115 -31.13 -2.12 -5.23
CA TYR A 115 -30.39 -3.05 -4.35
C TYR A 115 -30.57 -2.73 -2.86
N GLY A 116 -31.20 -1.60 -2.53
CA GLY A 116 -31.31 -1.10 -1.16
C GLY A 116 -32.77 -0.86 -0.77
N GLN A 117 -33.01 -0.69 0.53
CA GLN A 117 -34.31 -0.26 1.01
C GLN A 117 -34.58 1.18 0.56
N SER A 118 -35.76 1.42 -0.02
CA SER A 118 -36.28 2.77 -0.26
C SER A 118 -36.90 3.30 1.03
N PHE A 119 -36.56 4.52 1.41
CA PHE A 119 -37.12 5.16 2.60
C PHE A 119 -37.98 6.36 2.20
N SER A 120 -39.05 6.61 2.95
CA SER A 120 -39.61 7.96 3.08
C SER A 120 -38.74 8.81 4.01
N PRO A 121 -38.89 10.15 4.02
CA PRO A 121 -38.15 11.00 4.95
C PRO A 121 -38.33 10.61 6.42
N GLU A 122 -39.56 10.26 6.83
CA GLU A 122 -39.85 9.85 8.21
C GLU A 122 -39.21 8.50 8.57
N GLU A 123 -39.27 7.52 7.67
CA GLU A 123 -38.65 6.20 7.90
C GLU A 123 -37.13 6.32 7.99
N LEU A 124 -36.49 7.13 7.14
CA LEU A 124 -35.05 7.35 7.20
C LEU A 124 -34.66 8.05 8.51
N LEU A 125 -35.40 9.09 8.90
CA LEU A 125 -35.16 9.77 10.18
C LEU A 125 -35.32 8.84 11.38
N ASN A 126 -36.33 7.96 11.36
CA ASN A 126 -36.53 6.96 12.40
C ASN A 126 -35.36 5.97 12.47
N ALA A 127 -34.90 5.46 11.32
CA ALA A 127 -33.73 4.59 11.25
C ALA A 127 -32.47 5.29 11.81
N LEU A 128 -32.20 6.53 11.39
CA LEU A 128 -31.07 7.31 11.88
C LEU A 128 -31.19 7.63 13.38
N ALA A 129 -32.41 7.85 13.88
CA ALA A 129 -32.67 8.07 15.30
C ALA A 129 -32.46 6.82 16.17
N THR A 130 -32.41 5.61 15.60
CA THR A 130 -31.96 4.42 16.33
C THR A 130 -30.45 4.43 16.57
N ILE A 131 -29.70 5.03 15.65
CA ILE A 131 -28.23 5.15 15.71
C ILE A 131 -27.83 6.35 16.55
N HIS A 132 -28.44 7.51 16.29
CA HIS A 132 -28.21 8.75 17.02
C HIS A 132 -29.55 9.37 17.49
N PRO A 133 -29.98 9.07 18.73
CA PRO A 133 -31.30 9.47 19.24
C PRO A 133 -31.62 10.97 19.19
N GLU A 134 -30.62 11.85 19.17
CA GLU A 134 -30.81 13.30 19.13
C GLU A 134 -31.46 13.78 17.83
N LEU A 135 -31.34 13.01 16.75
CA LEU A 135 -31.98 13.31 15.47
C LEU A 135 -33.51 13.41 15.56
N ARG A 136 -34.15 12.79 16.57
CA ARG A 136 -35.60 12.93 16.79
C ARG A 136 -36.01 14.38 17.02
N ASN A 137 -35.20 15.11 17.80
CA ASN A 137 -35.47 16.46 18.28
C ASN A 137 -34.66 17.53 17.54
N ALA A 138 -33.87 17.15 16.54
CA ALA A 138 -33.08 18.08 15.76
C ALA A 138 -33.98 18.91 14.83
N ALA A 139 -33.70 20.21 14.73
CA ALA A 139 -34.29 21.04 13.68
C ALA A 139 -33.91 20.46 12.32
N ARG A 140 -34.81 20.53 11.34
CA ARG A 140 -34.53 20.00 10.01
C ARG A 140 -35.33 20.69 8.93
N VAL A 141 -34.80 20.61 7.72
CA VAL A 141 -35.53 20.93 6.49
C VAL A 141 -35.51 19.69 5.62
N VAL A 142 -36.67 19.22 5.17
CA VAL A 142 -36.79 18.15 4.17
C VAL A 142 -37.23 18.78 2.86
N ARG A 143 -36.57 18.43 1.76
CA ARG A 143 -36.92 18.92 0.42
C ARG A 143 -36.75 17.82 -0.60
N GLY A 144 -37.75 17.63 -1.47
CA GLY A 144 -37.64 16.75 -2.62
C GLY A 144 -36.57 17.23 -3.61
N SER A 145 -35.97 16.31 -4.35
CA SER A 145 -34.99 16.65 -5.39
C SER A 145 -35.60 17.58 -6.45
N VAL A 146 -34.78 18.47 -7.03
CA VAL A 146 -35.25 19.41 -8.08
C VAL A 146 -35.87 18.68 -9.28
N SER A 147 -35.39 17.48 -9.60
CA SER A 147 -35.96 16.61 -10.64
C SER A 147 -37.42 16.23 -10.41
N ALA A 148 -37.85 16.09 -9.15
CA ALA A 148 -39.23 15.73 -8.81
C ALA A 148 -40.25 16.80 -9.24
N GLY A 149 -39.82 18.04 -9.44
CA GLY A 149 -40.69 19.14 -9.85
C GLY A 149 -40.94 19.24 -11.35
N VAL A 150 -40.17 18.54 -12.19
CA VAL A 150 -40.26 18.66 -13.66
C VAL A 150 -41.30 17.70 -14.23
N HIS A 151 -42.25 18.22 -15.00
CA HIS A 151 -43.36 17.45 -15.57
C HIS A 151 -43.90 18.09 -16.85
N ARG A 152 -44.74 17.38 -17.61
CA ARG A 152 -45.36 17.94 -18.81
C ARG A 152 -46.44 18.97 -18.44
N VAL A 153 -46.63 19.95 -19.32
CA VAL A 153 -47.71 20.93 -19.16
C VAL A 153 -49.06 20.20 -19.14
N GLY A 154 -49.84 20.37 -18.06
CA GLY A 154 -51.14 19.73 -17.86
C GLY A 154 -51.10 18.42 -17.06
N GLU A 155 -49.93 17.87 -16.78
CA GLU A 155 -49.76 16.75 -15.85
C GLU A 155 -49.48 17.26 -14.42
N LEU A 156 -49.59 16.40 -13.41
CA LEU A 156 -49.10 16.69 -12.06
C LEU A 156 -47.64 16.24 -11.92
N PRO A 157 -46.81 16.94 -11.12
CA PRO A 157 -45.46 16.49 -10.82
C PRO A 157 -45.51 15.11 -10.18
N GLN A 158 -44.76 14.15 -10.73
CA GLN A 158 -44.64 12.84 -10.10
C GLN A 158 -43.82 12.98 -8.81
N PRO A 159 -44.25 12.35 -7.70
CA PRO A 159 -43.46 12.35 -6.48
C PRO A 159 -42.14 11.64 -6.75
N GLY A 160 -41.06 12.42 -6.82
CA GLY A 160 -39.72 11.87 -6.85
C GLY A 160 -39.43 11.13 -5.55
N ARG A 161 -38.78 9.98 -5.65
CA ARG A 161 -38.46 9.17 -4.47
C ARG A 161 -37.19 9.65 -3.73
N GLY A 162 -36.37 10.47 -4.37
CA GLY A 162 -35.15 11.05 -3.77
C GLY A 162 -35.38 12.43 -3.13
N PHE A 163 -34.75 12.66 -1.97
CA PHE A 163 -34.91 13.86 -1.15
C PHE A 163 -33.65 14.18 -0.34
N HIS A 164 -33.52 15.45 0.05
CA HIS A 164 -32.45 15.92 0.94
C HIS A 164 -33.03 16.26 2.32
N ILE A 165 -32.27 15.94 3.37
CA ILE A 165 -32.51 16.40 4.74
C ILE A 165 -31.35 17.31 5.15
N TYR A 166 -31.67 18.55 5.52
CA TYR A 166 -30.70 19.51 6.06
C TYR A 166 -30.91 19.62 7.56
N ILE A 167 -29.84 19.50 8.34
CA ILE A 167 -29.86 19.54 9.80
C ILE A 167 -28.81 20.55 10.28
N PRO A 168 -29.16 21.53 11.12
CA PRO A 168 -28.17 22.43 11.69
C PRO A 168 -27.33 21.66 12.71
N VAL A 169 -26.01 21.77 12.61
CA VAL A 169 -25.07 21.14 13.54
C VAL A 169 -24.37 22.19 14.39
N GLN A 170 -23.99 21.82 15.61
CA GLN A 170 -23.23 22.69 16.51
C GLN A 170 -21.83 22.98 15.98
N ASN A 171 -21.19 21.97 15.39
CA ASN A 171 -19.85 22.07 14.82
C ASN A 171 -19.76 21.36 13.46
N ALA A 172 -19.61 22.13 12.38
CA ALA A 172 -19.51 21.57 11.04
C ALA A 172 -18.20 20.77 10.83
N ALA A 173 -17.12 21.11 11.53
CA ALA A 173 -15.81 20.45 11.36
C ALA A 173 -15.84 18.94 11.65
N ASP A 174 -16.80 18.46 12.43
CA ASP A 174 -16.98 17.04 12.75
C ASP A 174 -17.80 16.27 11.69
N ILE A 175 -18.43 16.94 10.72
CA ILE A 175 -19.26 16.31 9.68
C ILE A 175 -18.51 15.18 8.94
N PRO A 176 -17.23 15.28 8.55
CA PRO A 176 -16.52 14.17 7.91
C PRO A 176 -16.38 12.92 8.78
N ARG A 177 -16.08 13.08 10.09
CA ARG A 177 -16.00 11.94 11.03
C ARG A 177 -17.40 11.38 11.29
N TYR A 178 -18.37 12.25 11.56
CA TYR A 178 -19.76 11.88 11.79
C TYR A 178 -20.35 11.11 10.61
N GLY A 179 -20.16 11.59 9.37
CA GLY A 179 -20.66 10.96 8.16
C GLY A 179 -20.06 9.56 7.93
N ARG A 180 -18.76 9.39 8.16
CA ARG A 180 -18.11 8.07 8.10
C ARG A 180 -18.64 7.11 9.17
N THR A 181 -18.77 7.59 10.41
CA THR A 181 -19.29 6.81 11.54
C THR A 181 -20.74 6.42 11.32
N LEU A 182 -21.56 7.34 10.80
CA LEU A 182 -22.96 7.10 10.48
C LEU A 182 -23.11 6.05 9.36
N PHE A 183 -22.25 6.11 8.33
CA PHE A 183 -22.23 5.11 7.27
C PHE A 183 -21.98 3.70 7.83
N ASP A 184 -20.96 3.54 8.68
CA ASP A 184 -20.64 2.24 9.28
C ASP A 184 -21.70 1.78 10.28
N ARG A 185 -22.29 2.70 11.07
CA ARG A 185 -23.40 2.39 11.97
C ARG A 185 -24.68 1.97 11.22
N LEU A 186 -24.94 2.53 10.03
CA LEU A 186 -26.04 2.08 9.16
C LEU A 186 -25.83 0.65 8.65
N TRP A 187 -24.58 0.23 8.43
CA TRP A 187 -24.24 -1.16 8.15
C TRP A 187 -24.53 -2.07 9.34
N LEU A 188 -24.12 -1.67 10.56
CA LEU A 188 -24.41 -2.43 11.79
C LEU A 188 -25.92 -2.53 12.07
N ALA A 189 -26.69 -1.49 11.73
CA ALA A 189 -28.14 -1.47 11.82
C ALA A 189 -28.85 -2.29 10.73
N GLY A 190 -28.11 -2.88 9.79
CA GLY A 190 -28.66 -3.73 8.72
C GLY A 190 -29.21 -2.98 7.52
N HIS A 191 -28.90 -1.68 7.38
CA HIS A 191 -29.36 -0.85 6.27
C HIS A 191 -28.33 -0.69 5.13
N GLY A 192 -27.10 -1.14 5.34
CA GLY A 192 -26.05 -1.14 4.32
C GLY A 192 -26.30 -2.19 3.23
N PHE A 193 -25.92 -1.87 1.99
CA PHE A 193 -26.12 -2.77 0.83
C PHE A 193 -25.00 -2.62 -0.19
N VAL A 194 -24.91 -3.57 -1.12
CA VAL A 194 -23.99 -3.50 -2.25
C VAL A 194 -24.80 -3.35 -3.53
N ALA A 195 -24.53 -2.28 -4.29
CA ALA A 195 -25.14 -2.02 -5.59
C ALA A 195 -24.18 -2.41 -6.72
N LEU A 196 -24.72 -2.74 -7.90
CA LEU A 196 -23.91 -3.00 -9.09
C LEU A 196 -23.87 -1.78 -10.01
N ALA A 197 -22.67 -1.33 -10.35
CA ALA A 197 -22.43 -0.37 -11.43
C ALA A 197 -22.77 -0.97 -12.81
N ALA A 198 -22.79 -0.17 -13.87
CA ALA A 198 -23.09 -0.64 -15.22
C ALA A 198 -22.08 -1.69 -15.72
N ASN A 199 -20.80 -1.52 -15.40
CA ASN A 199 -19.73 -2.51 -15.65
C ASN A 199 -19.75 -3.70 -14.68
N GLY A 200 -20.80 -3.86 -13.88
CA GLY A 200 -20.93 -4.90 -12.86
C GLY A 200 -19.98 -4.75 -11.66
N ALA A 201 -19.27 -3.63 -11.47
CA ALA A 201 -18.50 -3.42 -10.24
C ALA A 201 -19.40 -3.34 -9.00
N ALA A 202 -19.00 -4.03 -7.93
CA ALA A 202 -19.70 -4.03 -6.64
C ALA A 202 -19.38 -2.75 -5.85
N LEU A 203 -20.39 -1.91 -5.64
CA LEU A 203 -20.30 -0.64 -4.92
C LEU A 203 -20.92 -0.79 -3.52
N VAL A 204 -20.09 -0.63 -2.48
CA VAL A 204 -20.56 -0.60 -1.09
C VAL A 204 -21.32 0.70 -0.83
N ARG A 205 -22.59 0.61 -0.42
CA ARG A 205 -23.52 1.73 -0.26
C ARG A 205 -24.22 1.69 1.10
N SER A 206 -24.86 2.80 1.42
CA SER A 206 -25.81 2.95 2.52
C SER A 206 -27.01 3.74 2.02
N PRO A 207 -28.12 3.87 2.78
CA PRO A 207 -29.24 4.72 2.39
C PRO A 207 -28.88 6.19 2.19
N ILE A 208 -27.71 6.63 2.67
CA ILE A 208 -27.24 8.01 2.51
C ILE A 208 -26.00 8.01 1.62
N ASP A 209 -25.96 8.93 0.65
CA ASP A 209 -24.75 9.11 -0.17
C ASP A 209 -23.63 9.74 0.67
N SER A 210 -22.58 8.97 0.95
CA SER A 210 -21.40 9.44 1.68
C SER A 210 -20.64 10.58 0.97
N ALA A 211 -20.83 10.77 -0.33
CA ALA A 211 -20.12 11.78 -1.09
C ALA A 211 -20.48 13.20 -0.66
N VAL A 212 -21.65 13.41 -0.05
CA VAL A 212 -22.14 14.73 0.42
C VAL A 212 -21.34 15.30 1.58
N PHE A 213 -20.57 14.46 2.29
CA PHE A 213 -19.69 14.87 3.40
C PHE A 213 -18.33 15.41 2.94
N ASN A 214 -18.16 15.71 1.65
CA ASN A 214 -16.98 16.37 1.13
C ASN A 214 -17.21 17.89 1.06
N PRO A 215 -16.29 18.72 1.59
CA PRO A 215 -16.54 20.15 1.82
C PRO A 215 -16.71 20.99 0.55
N GLU A 216 -16.16 20.54 -0.58
CA GLU A 216 -16.21 21.24 -1.87
C GLU A 216 -17.44 20.89 -2.73
N ARG A 217 -18.31 19.98 -2.25
CA ARG A 217 -19.46 19.49 -3.01
C ARG A 217 -20.55 20.56 -3.19
N LEU A 218 -21.18 20.47 -4.36
CA LEU A 218 -22.32 21.31 -4.71
C LEU A 218 -23.61 20.53 -4.48
N ASP A 219 -24.54 21.15 -3.77
CA ASP A 219 -25.96 20.84 -3.82
C ASP A 219 -26.62 21.73 -4.89
N PHE A 220 -27.11 21.08 -5.94
CA PHE A 220 -27.73 21.73 -7.09
C PHE A 220 -29.19 22.14 -6.79
N VAL A 221 -29.34 23.09 -5.87
CA VAL A 221 -30.64 23.57 -5.38
C VAL A 221 -31.39 24.49 -6.35
N GLY A 222 -30.68 25.03 -7.36
CA GLY A 222 -31.18 25.98 -8.36
C GLY A 222 -32.29 25.42 -9.25
N LYS A 223 -33.23 26.29 -9.64
CA LYS A 223 -34.34 25.96 -10.56
C LYS A 223 -33.82 25.27 -11.83
N PRO A 224 -34.48 24.20 -12.32
CA PRO A 224 -34.05 23.52 -13.52
C PRO A 224 -34.20 24.41 -14.76
N VAL A 225 -33.36 24.19 -15.77
CA VAL A 225 -33.51 24.85 -17.07
C VAL A 225 -34.43 23.98 -17.93
N ILE A 226 -35.54 24.53 -18.39
CA ILE A 226 -36.47 23.84 -19.29
C ILE A 226 -36.28 24.39 -20.70
N SER A 227 -36.19 23.52 -21.71
CA SER A 227 -36.20 23.95 -23.11
C SER A 227 -37.40 23.37 -23.84
N GLY A 228 -38.19 24.25 -24.45
CA GLY A 228 -39.46 23.93 -25.10
C GLY A 228 -40.69 24.30 -24.26
N GLU A 229 -41.84 24.43 -24.91
CA GLU A 229 -43.11 24.86 -24.28
C GLU A 229 -43.89 23.70 -23.63
N SER A 230 -43.45 22.46 -23.83
CA SER A 230 -44.19 21.24 -23.44
C SER A 230 -43.89 20.75 -22.01
N LEU A 231 -42.90 21.36 -21.33
CA LEU A 231 -42.49 21.02 -19.97
C LEU A 231 -42.68 22.21 -19.03
N THR A 232 -42.97 21.92 -17.77
CA THR A 232 -43.08 22.91 -16.70
C THR A 232 -42.43 22.39 -15.41
N TYR A 233 -42.18 23.30 -14.47
CA TYR A 233 -41.54 23.01 -13.20
C TYR A 233 -42.38 23.55 -12.03
N THR A 234 -42.75 22.65 -11.12
CA THR A 234 -43.34 23.02 -9.83
C THR A 234 -42.25 22.99 -8.75
N PRO A 235 -41.93 24.15 -8.13
CA PRO A 235 -40.97 24.22 -7.04
C PRO A 235 -41.31 23.27 -5.89
N GLN A 236 -40.30 22.53 -5.43
CA GLN A 236 -40.44 21.66 -4.27
C GLN A 236 -40.37 22.50 -2.99
N THR A 237 -41.48 22.55 -2.24
CA THR A 237 -41.60 23.30 -0.99
C THR A 237 -40.75 22.66 0.12
N PRO A 238 -39.76 23.38 0.68
CA PRO A 238 -39.00 22.89 1.83
C PRO A 238 -39.90 22.76 3.06
N GLN A 239 -39.93 21.58 3.69
CA GLN A 239 -40.67 21.32 4.91
C GLN A 239 -39.76 21.57 6.11
N TYR A 240 -40.01 22.64 6.85
CA TYR A 240 -39.26 22.99 8.04
C TYR A 240 -39.87 22.37 9.30
N THR A 241 -39.03 21.76 10.13
CA THR A 241 -39.38 21.27 11.46
C THR A 241 -38.50 21.97 12.49
N GLU A 242 -39.14 22.56 13.51
CA GLU A 242 -38.44 23.17 14.65
C GLU A 242 -37.75 22.12 15.51
N GLY A 243 -36.64 22.52 16.15
CA GLY A 243 -35.86 21.66 17.01
C GLY A 243 -34.50 22.25 17.36
N ASN A 244 -33.63 21.42 17.94
CA ASN A 244 -32.29 21.81 18.39
C ASN A 244 -31.24 21.61 17.29
N ALA A 245 -30.08 22.25 17.44
CA ALA A 245 -28.92 21.93 16.62
C ALA A 245 -28.29 20.61 17.09
N LEU A 246 -27.98 19.74 16.14
CA LEU A 246 -27.43 18.42 16.40
C LEU A 246 -25.99 18.52 16.91
N ASP A 247 -25.69 17.82 18.00
CA ASP A 247 -24.34 17.65 18.52
C ASP A 247 -23.74 16.36 17.94
N THR A 248 -23.03 16.48 16.82
CA THR A 248 -22.47 15.35 16.09
C THR A 248 -21.43 14.57 16.90
N MET A 249 -20.76 15.20 17.86
CA MET A 249 -19.73 14.58 18.70
C MET A 249 -20.30 13.52 19.65
N ARG A 250 -21.62 13.52 19.88
CA ARG A 250 -22.29 12.53 20.74
C ARG A 250 -22.48 11.17 20.07
N LEU A 251 -22.31 11.09 18.75
CA LEU A 251 -22.24 9.79 18.07
C LEU A 251 -20.86 9.17 18.33
N THR A 252 -20.83 8.10 19.11
CA THR A 252 -19.59 7.39 19.46
C THR A 252 -18.98 6.66 18.26
N ASP A 253 -17.66 6.80 18.13
CA ASP A 253 -16.88 6.03 17.16
C ASP A 253 -17.05 4.52 17.38
N LEU A 254 -16.81 3.73 16.33
CA LEU A 254 -16.85 2.28 16.41
C LEU A 254 -15.67 1.75 17.24
N SER A 255 -15.93 0.75 18.08
CA SER A 255 -14.88 -0.07 18.67
C SER A 255 -14.14 -0.90 17.60
N SER A 256 -12.95 -1.39 17.92
CA SER A 256 -12.19 -2.26 17.00
C SER A 256 -12.97 -3.51 16.58
N GLY A 257 -13.80 -4.07 17.48
CA GLY A 257 -14.67 -5.20 17.20
C GLY A 257 -15.81 -4.85 16.23
N GLU A 258 -16.50 -3.73 16.46
CA GLU A 258 -17.55 -3.24 15.56
C GLU A 258 -17.00 -2.91 14.15
N ALA A 259 -15.82 -2.28 14.08
CA ALA A 259 -15.18 -1.97 12.81
C ALA A 259 -14.80 -3.24 12.01
N LEU A 260 -14.39 -4.31 12.70
CA LEU A 260 -14.14 -5.60 12.08
C LEU A 260 -15.45 -6.24 11.58
N LEU A 261 -16.51 -6.17 12.38
CA LEU A 261 -17.83 -6.70 12.02
C LEU A 261 -18.40 -6.01 10.77
N VAL A 262 -18.31 -4.68 10.68
CA VAL A 262 -18.73 -3.92 9.48
C VAL A 262 -17.98 -4.41 8.24
N LYS A 263 -16.66 -4.57 8.32
CA LYS A 263 -15.86 -5.08 7.19
C LYS A 263 -16.29 -6.49 6.77
N GLN A 264 -16.61 -7.37 7.74
CA GLN A 264 -17.12 -8.71 7.47
C GLN A 264 -18.50 -8.66 6.79
N MET A 265 -19.41 -7.80 7.25
CA MET A 265 -20.73 -7.61 6.64
C MET A 265 -20.63 -7.11 5.20
N GLN A 266 -19.76 -6.12 4.95
CA GLN A 266 -19.51 -5.58 3.61
C GLN A 266 -18.92 -6.64 2.66
N ALA A 267 -17.93 -7.41 3.13
CA ALA A 267 -17.34 -8.49 2.34
C ALA A 267 -18.34 -9.61 2.04
N SER A 268 -19.17 -9.99 3.03
CA SER A 268 -20.22 -10.99 2.87
C SER A 268 -21.27 -10.54 1.84
N ALA A 269 -21.76 -9.31 1.95
CA ALA A 269 -22.72 -8.74 1.02
C ALA A 269 -22.16 -8.64 -0.40
N ALA A 270 -20.87 -8.26 -0.56
CA ALA A 270 -20.20 -8.25 -1.86
C ALA A 270 -20.06 -9.67 -2.45
N SER A 271 -19.80 -10.68 -1.62
CA SER A 271 -19.73 -12.07 -2.06
C SER A 271 -21.10 -12.61 -2.48
N ALA A 272 -22.19 -12.21 -1.80
CA ALA A 272 -23.54 -12.66 -2.10
C ALA A 272 -24.01 -12.26 -3.51
N ILE A 273 -23.60 -11.08 -3.99
CA ILE A 273 -23.95 -10.58 -5.33
C ILE A 273 -22.91 -10.92 -6.40
N LYS A 274 -21.88 -11.73 -6.07
CA LYS A 274 -20.75 -12.02 -6.99
C LYS A 274 -21.20 -12.70 -8.29
N THR A 275 -22.21 -13.57 -8.24
CA THR A 275 -22.76 -14.20 -9.45
C THR A 275 -23.45 -13.16 -10.36
N GLN A 276 -24.19 -12.22 -9.78
CA GLN A 276 -24.83 -11.12 -10.51
C GLN A 276 -23.78 -10.13 -11.05
N THR A 277 -22.69 -9.91 -10.30
CA THR A 277 -21.51 -9.10 -10.70
C THR A 277 -20.89 -9.67 -11.98
N LEU A 278 -20.63 -10.98 -12.01
CA LEU A 278 -20.01 -11.65 -13.16
C LEU A 278 -20.94 -11.67 -14.39
N ALA A 279 -22.24 -11.89 -14.18
CA ALA A 279 -23.22 -11.84 -15.26
C ALA A 279 -23.31 -10.43 -15.89
N LYS A 280 -23.45 -9.40 -15.05
CA LYS A 280 -23.53 -8.00 -15.51
C LYS A 280 -22.22 -7.52 -16.14
N GLN A 281 -21.08 -8.00 -15.66
CA GLN A 281 -19.77 -7.79 -16.32
C GLN A 281 -19.72 -8.41 -17.71
N ALA A 282 -20.18 -9.66 -17.87
CA ALA A 282 -20.20 -10.34 -19.16
C ALA A 282 -21.10 -9.61 -20.17
N ASP A 283 -22.33 -9.24 -19.76
CA ASP A 283 -23.28 -8.51 -20.60
C ASP A 283 -22.73 -7.14 -21.02
N TRP A 284 -22.13 -6.40 -20.08
CA TRP A 284 -21.51 -5.10 -20.35
C TRP A 284 -20.31 -5.24 -21.31
N MET A 285 -19.46 -6.26 -21.10
CA MET A 285 -18.32 -6.52 -21.97
C MET A 285 -18.79 -6.82 -23.40
N GLU A 286 -19.83 -7.64 -23.56
CA GLU A 286 -20.38 -7.98 -24.87
C GLU A 286 -20.98 -6.76 -25.59
N ALA A 287 -21.81 -5.99 -24.89
CA ALA A 287 -22.39 -4.75 -25.43
C ALA A 287 -21.31 -3.76 -25.88
N ARG A 288 -20.23 -3.61 -25.09
CA ARG A 288 -19.14 -2.69 -25.41
C ARG A 288 -18.28 -3.17 -26.56
N VAL A 289 -18.00 -4.48 -26.64
CA VAL A 289 -17.32 -5.08 -27.80
C VAL A 289 -18.15 -4.84 -29.07
N ASN A 290 -19.46 -5.05 -29.02
CA ASN A 290 -20.35 -4.84 -30.16
C ASN A 290 -20.36 -3.37 -30.61
N ALA A 291 -20.41 -2.42 -29.67
CA ALA A 291 -20.34 -1.00 -29.98
C ALA A 291 -19.00 -0.60 -30.63
N MET A 292 -17.87 -1.11 -30.13
CA MET A 292 -16.55 -0.86 -30.71
C MET A 292 -16.42 -1.47 -32.12
N VAL A 293 -17.00 -2.65 -32.34
CA VAL A 293 -17.02 -3.31 -33.66
C VAL A 293 -17.86 -2.52 -34.66
N LEU A 294 -19.03 -2.02 -34.25
CA LEU A 294 -19.85 -1.12 -35.07
C LEU A 294 -19.14 0.20 -35.41
N ALA A 295 -18.27 0.67 -34.52
CA ALA A 295 -17.42 1.84 -34.75
C ALA A 295 -16.14 1.53 -35.58
N GLY A 296 -16.01 0.32 -36.12
CA GLY A 296 -14.90 -0.08 -37.01
C GLY A 296 -13.67 -0.65 -36.32
N VAL A 297 -13.71 -0.91 -35.01
CA VAL A 297 -12.61 -1.57 -34.28
C VAL A 297 -12.68 -3.08 -34.50
N ASN A 298 -11.55 -3.72 -34.78
CA ASN A 298 -11.48 -5.16 -34.95
C ASN A 298 -11.98 -5.91 -33.70
N VAL A 299 -12.79 -6.97 -33.86
CA VAL A 299 -13.42 -7.75 -32.78
C VAL A 299 -12.42 -8.22 -31.72
N ASP A 300 -11.23 -8.68 -32.12
CA ASP A 300 -10.20 -9.14 -31.18
C ASP A 300 -9.56 -7.99 -30.41
N ALA A 301 -9.35 -6.83 -31.07
CA ALA A 301 -8.85 -5.62 -30.43
C ALA A 301 -9.90 -5.00 -29.49
N ALA A 302 -11.19 -5.04 -29.87
CA ALA A 302 -12.30 -4.63 -29.02
C ALA A 302 -12.40 -5.50 -27.76
N ARG A 303 -12.33 -6.84 -27.90
CA ARG A 303 -12.32 -7.78 -26.77
C ARG A 303 -11.10 -7.59 -25.87
N SER A 304 -9.91 -7.43 -26.43
CA SER A 304 -8.69 -7.18 -25.66
C SER A 304 -8.74 -5.84 -24.93
N THR A 305 -9.23 -4.78 -25.58
CA THR A 305 -9.37 -3.45 -24.97
C THR A 305 -10.38 -3.51 -23.82
N VAL A 306 -11.59 -4.03 -24.06
CA VAL A 306 -12.64 -4.16 -23.04
C VAL A 306 -12.18 -5.04 -21.86
N LYS A 307 -11.48 -6.14 -22.13
CA LYS A 307 -10.93 -7.02 -21.07
C LYS A 307 -9.83 -6.32 -20.26
N SER A 308 -8.91 -5.60 -20.92
CA SER A 308 -7.87 -4.83 -20.23
C SER A 308 -8.42 -3.70 -19.37
N THR A 309 -9.54 -3.08 -19.77
CA THR A 309 -10.26 -2.07 -18.96
C THR A 309 -10.86 -2.68 -17.68
N VAL A 310 -11.31 -3.93 -17.74
CA VAL A 310 -11.83 -4.67 -16.57
C VAL A 310 -10.69 -5.15 -15.67
N GLU A 311 -9.58 -5.63 -16.23
CA GLU A 311 -8.46 -6.26 -15.49
C GLU A 311 -7.43 -5.24 -14.94
N GLY A 312 -7.20 -4.11 -15.63
CA GLY A 312 -6.25 -3.06 -15.23
C GLY A 312 -6.74 -2.13 -14.10
N GLY A 313 -7.97 -2.37 -13.61
CA GLY A 313 -8.71 -1.41 -12.82
C GLY A 313 -9.22 -0.28 -13.72
N PHE A 314 -10.51 0.07 -13.58
CA PHE A 314 -11.21 1.06 -14.40
C PHE A 314 -10.70 2.51 -14.22
N LYS A 315 -9.41 2.75 -14.01
CA LYS A 315 -8.82 4.09 -13.85
C LYS A 315 -7.93 4.51 -15.00
N ASP A 316 -7.53 3.63 -15.92
CA ASP A 316 -6.77 4.00 -17.12
C ASP A 316 -7.54 3.62 -18.39
N LEU A 317 -7.65 4.56 -19.34
CA LEU A 317 -8.24 4.40 -20.67
C LEU A 317 -7.12 4.56 -21.71
N TYR A 318 -7.01 3.60 -22.62
CA TYR A 318 -5.92 3.51 -23.59
C TYR A 318 -6.39 3.85 -25.01
N ASP A 319 -5.45 4.13 -25.91
CA ASP A 319 -5.61 4.59 -27.30
C ASP A 319 -6.92 4.25 -28.02
N ASN A 320 -7.36 2.99 -28.00
CA ASN A 320 -8.53 2.53 -28.76
C ASN A 320 -9.87 2.72 -28.04
N PHE A 321 -9.86 3.17 -26.79
CA PHE A 321 -11.08 3.38 -26.02
C PHE A 321 -11.86 4.55 -26.61
N ILE A 322 -13.17 4.35 -26.84
CA ILE A 322 -14.04 5.37 -27.41
C ILE A 322 -14.64 6.22 -26.29
N LEU A 323 -14.31 7.50 -26.31
CA LEU A 323 -14.91 8.54 -25.48
C LEU A 323 -16.09 9.17 -26.22
N GLU A 324 -17.26 9.13 -25.61
CA GLU A 324 -18.50 9.65 -26.20
C GLU A 324 -18.70 11.11 -25.82
N PHE A 325 -18.00 12.02 -26.50
CA PHE A 325 -18.21 13.46 -26.35
C PHE A 325 -19.56 13.88 -26.90
N THR A 326 -20.07 15.01 -26.44
CA THR A 326 -21.31 15.61 -27.00
C THR A 326 -21.19 15.92 -28.49
N SER A 327 -19.98 16.17 -28.99
CA SER A 327 -19.67 16.38 -30.41
C SER A 327 -19.59 15.09 -31.24
N GLY A 328 -19.70 13.92 -30.61
CA GLY A 328 -19.56 12.62 -31.25
C GLY A 328 -18.52 11.71 -30.59
N PRO A 329 -18.50 10.41 -30.92
CA PRO A 329 -17.52 9.46 -30.40
C PRO A 329 -16.11 9.77 -30.94
N VAL A 330 -15.11 9.79 -30.06
CA VAL A 330 -13.70 10.05 -30.38
C VAL A 330 -12.82 9.07 -29.63
N THR A 331 -11.75 8.57 -30.24
CA THR A 331 -10.83 7.64 -29.56
C THR A 331 -9.93 8.37 -28.57
N VAL A 332 -9.45 7.67 -27.54
CA VAL A 332 -8.43 8.19 -26.61
C VAL A 332 -7.17 8.63 -27.35
N ALA A 333 -6.75 7.91 -28.40
CA ALA A 333 -5.61 8.28 -29.22
C ALA A 333 -5.80 9.64 -29.90
N ASP A 334 -6.97 9.91 -30.47
CA ASP A 334 -7.28 11.18 -31.12
C ASP A 334 -7.38 12.33 -30.10
N VAL A 335 -7.94 12.05 -28.92
CA VAL A 335 -7.96 13.01 -27.82
C VAL A 335 -6.56 13.32 -27.30
N LEU A 336 -5.68 12.31 -27.19
CA LEU A 336 -4.28 12.50 -26.79
C LEU A 336 -3.43 13.18 -27.86
N ALA A 337 -3.79 13.06 -29.15
CA ALA A 337 -3.10 13.72 -30.25
C ALA A 337 -3.44 15.22 -30.34
N ALA A 338 -4.63 15.62 -29.88
CA ALA A 338 -5.04 17.03 -29.86
C ALA A 338 -5.81 17.40 -28.57
N PRO A 339 -5.17 17.30 -27.38
CA PRO A 339 -5.86 17.41 -26.10
C PRO A 339 -6.47 18.79 -25.87
N ASP A 340 -5.87 19.85 -26.41
CA ASP A 340 -6.38 21.23 -26.32
C ASP A 340 -7.75 21.41 -27.02
N ILE A 341 -8.03 20.62 -28.06
CA ILE A 341 -9.32 20.66 -28.77
C ILE A 341 -10.43 20.12 -27.87
N TYR A 342 -10.12 19.18 -27.00
CA TYR A 342 -11.09 18.48 -26.16
C TYR A 342 -11.08 18.96 -24.71
N ASP A 343 -10.09 19.75 -24.30
CA ASP A 343 -9.95 20.24 -22.93
C ASP A 343 -11.23 20.97 -22.49
N GLY A 344 -11.76 20.52 -21.36
CA GLY A 344 -12.98 21.06 -20.80
C GLY A 344 -14.26 20.72 -21.58
N LYS A 345 -14.24 19.79 -22.53
CA LYS A 345 -15.47 19.27 -23.16
C LYS A 345 -16.12 18.17 -22.31
N ALA A 346 -17.45 18.15 -22.34
CA ALA A 346 -18.24 17.16 -21.64
C ALA A 346 -18.44 15.89 -22.49
N LEU A 347 -18.53 14.76 -21.82
CA LEU A 347 -18.70 13.43 -22.40
C LEU A 347 -19.51 12.54 -21.47
N ALA A 348 -20.02 11.42 -22.00
CA ALA A 348 -20.62 10.38 -21.19
C ALA A 348 -19.60 9.75 -20.24
N ASP A 349 -20.07 9.11 -19.17
CA ASP A 349 -19.17 8.34 -18.32
C ASP A 349 -18.59 7.14 -19.10
N PRO A 350 -17.26 6.91 -19.07
CA PRO A 350 -16.61 5.81 -19.78
C PRO A 350 -17.17 4.42 -19.45
N VAL A 351 -17.73 4.23 -18.25
CA VAL A 351 -18.24 2.96 -17.74
C VAL A 351 -19.76 2.86 -17.86
N GLU A 352 -20.48 3.89 -17.44
CA GLU A 352 -21.95 3.92 -17.43
C GLU A 352 -22.56 4.24 -18.80
N GLY A 353 -21.76 4.83 -19.70
CA GLY A 353 -22.18 5.13 -21.06
C GLY A 353 -23.17 6.30 -21.16
N ARG A 354 -23.66 6.54 -22.39
CA ARG A 354 -24.51 7.70 -22.71
C ARG A 354 -25.88 7.67 -22.06
N ASP A 355 -26.45 6.49 -21.87
CA ASP A 355 -27.79 6.30 -21.32
C ASP A 355 -27.88 6.74 -19.85
N TYR A 356 -26.78 6.63 -19.10
CA TYR A 356 -26.67 7.18 -17.75
C TYR A 356 -26.60 8.72 -17.75
N GLY A 357 -26.00 9.31 -18.79
CA GLY A 357 -26.03 10.73 -19.06
C GLY A 357 -24.89 11.17 -19.98
N ALA A 358 -25.22 11.88 -21.05
CA ALA A 358 -24.29 12.28 -22.11
C ALA A 358 -23.23 13.33 -21.72
N THR A 359 -23.33 13.92 -20.52
CA THR A 359 -22.36 14.91 -19.99
C THR A 359 -21.95 14.62 -18.55
N THR A 360 -22.11 13.38 -18.11
CA THR A 360 -21.79 12.92 -16.74
C THR A 360 -20.30 13.07 -16.40
N SER A 361 -19.44 13.15 -17.42
CA SER A 361 -18.00 13.29 -17.28
C SER A 361 -17.45 14.50 -18.04
N LYS A 362 -16.23 14.89 -17.69
CA LYS A 362 -15.52 15.98 -18.35
C LYS A 362 -14.05 15.62 -18.58
N PHE A 363 -13.54 15.86 -19.78
CA PHE A 363 -12.13 15.66 -20.10
C PHE A 363 -11.31 16.89 -19.69
N TYR A 364 -10.13 16.63 -19.13
CA TYR A 364 -9.12 17.62 -18.79
C TYR A 364 -7.79 17.19 -19.37
N ALA A 365 -7.19 18.05 -20.19
CA ALA A 365 -5.90 17.80 -20.83
C ALA A 365 -4.77 17.67 -19.80
N ASN A 366 -4.81 18.49 -18.73
CA ASN A 366 -3.89 18.52 -17.58
C ASN A 366 -2.41 18.30 -17.96
N ASN A 367 -1.56 19.33 -17.95
CA ASN A 367 -0.13 19.27 -18.30
C ASN A 367 0.60 17.99 -17.83
N GLY A 368 0.65 16.96 -18.68
CA GLY A 368 1.32 15.67 -18.42
C GLY A 368 0.46 14.52 -17.85
N THR A 369 -0.83 14.72 -17.54
CA THR A 369 -1.72 13.64 -17.05
C THR A 369 -3.18 13.88 -17.48
N PRO A 370 -3.51 13.63 -18.76
CA PRO A 370 -4.86 13.80 -19.29
C PRO A 370 -5.84 12.85 -18.60
N VAL A 371 -7.02 13.37 -18.22
CA VAL A 371 -7.96 12.65 -17.35
C VAL A 371 -9.41 12.99 -17.71
N VAL A 372 -10.27 11.96 -17.73
CA VAL A 372 -11.72 12.11 -17.65
C VAL A 372 -12.11 12.09 -16.18
N ASN A 373 -12.68 13.18 -15.70
CA ASN A 373 -13.28 13.25 -14.39
C ASN A 373 -14.77 12.96 -14.52
N SER A 374 -15.21 11.84 -13.96
CA SER A 374 -16.61 11.46 -13.91
C SER A 374 -17.26 11.88 -12.62
N MET A 375 -18.54 12.25 -12.73
CA MET A 375 -19.42 12.54 -11.60
C MET A 375 -20.38 11.38 -11.30
N ALA A 376 -20.31 10.26 -12.03
CA ALA A 376 -21.10 9.08 -11.77
C ALA A 376 -20.76 8.47 -10.40
N HIS A 377 -21.77 7.94 -9.71
CA HIS A 377 -21.58 7.10 -8.51
C HIS A 377 -20.80 7.74 -7.35
N GLY A 378 -20.75 9.07 -7.23
CA GLY A 378 -19.94 9.75 -6.21
C GLY A 378 -18.55 10.18 -6.71
N GLY A 379 -18.27 10.00 -7.99
CA GLY A 379 -17.11 10.54 -8.70
C GLY A 379 -15.99 9.53 -8.94
N GLY A 380 -15.28 9.68 -10.06
CA GLY A 380 -14.18 8.80 -10.49
C GLY A 380 -13.25 9.50 -11.47
N LYS A 381 -11.98 9.06 -11.52
CA LYS A 381 -10.99 9.59 -12.48
C LYS A 381 -10.51 8.46 -13.38
N TYR A 382 -10.56 8.72 -14.68
CA TYR A 382 -10.05 7.83 -15.72
C TYR A 382 -8.93 8.55 -16.47
N PHE A 383 -7.69 8.11 -16.32
CA PHE A 383 -6.53 8.69 -16.97
C PHE A 383 -6.40 8.19 -18.40
N LEU A 384 -6.15 9.08 -19.36
CA LEU A 384 -5.85 8.70 -20.73
C LEU A 384 -4.37 8.38 -20.83
N ARG A 385 -4.03 7.21 -21.33
CA ARG A 385 -2.66 6.76 -21.52
C ARG A 385 -2.40 6.50 -23.00
N ALA A 386 -1.35 7.10 -23.52
CA ALA A 386 -0.82 6.76 -24.82
C ALA A 386 -0.12 5.40 -24.74
N LEU A 387 -0.32 4.52 -25.70
CA LEU A 387 0.61 3.40 -25.88
C LEU A 387 1.97 3.98 -26.34
N PRO A 388 3.10 3.46 -25.83
CA PRO A 388 4.43 3.98 -26.20
C PRO A 388 4.66 3.88 -27.72
N LYS A 389 5.06 5.00 -28.33
CA LYS A 389 5.43 5.09 -29.75
C LYS A 389 6.95 4.95 -29.87
N PHE A 390 7.41 4.05 -30.74
CA PHE A 390 8.81 3.94 -31.15
C PHE A 390 9.13 5.01 -32.21
N ASP A 391 10.08 5.88 -31.91
CA ASP A 391 10.65 6.82 -32.88
C ASP A 391 11.59 6.07 -33.85
N SER A 392 11.36 6.24 -35.15
CA SER A 392 12.29 5.79 -36.20
C SER A 392 12.64 6.99 -37.07
N GLY A 393 13.74 7.65 -36.73
CA GLY A 393 14.34 8.69 -37.57
C GLY A 393 15.29 8.05 -38.57
N PHE A 394 14.88 7.96 -39.85
CA PHE A 394 15.78 8.00 -41.01
C PHE A 394 14.98 8.41 -42.25
N CYS A 395 15.41 9.49 -42.89
CA CYS A 395 14.87 10.00 -44.16
C CYS A 395 15.83 9.61 -45.28
N VAL A 396 15.33 8.91 -46.32
CA VAL A 396 15.95 8.87 -47.66
C VAL A 396 14.84 8.92 -48.71
N GLN A 397 15.15 9.64 -49.79
CA GLN A 397 14.29 10.09 -50.86
C GLN A 397 13.79 8.99 -51.83
N SER A 398 12.75 9.38 -52.57
CA SER A 398 12.04 8.77 -53.71
C SER A 398 12.79 7.80 -54.62
N GLU A 399 12.16 6.69 -55.03
CA GLU A 399 11.40 6.50 -56.28
C GLU A 399 10.80 5.08 -56.34
N ALA A 400 9.67 4.91 -57.03
CA ALA A 400 8.86 3.70 -57.04
C ALA A 400 9.20 2.75 -58.20
N ALA A 401 9.27 1.44 -57.96
CA ALA A 401 9.10 0.38 -58.96
C ALA A 401 8.58 -0.94 -58.30
N PRO A 402 7.84 -1.81 -59.02
CA PRO A 402 6.93 -2.79 -58.43
C PRO A 402 7.55 -4.17 -58.12
N ILE A 403 6.81 -4.90 -57.28
CA ILE A 403 7.08 -6.18 -56.60
C ILE A 403 7.18 -7.36 -57.58
N GLU A 404 8.23 -8.17 -57.47
CA GLU A 404 8.21 -9.67 -57.42
C GLU A 404 9.64 -10.23 -57.58
N ALA A 405 10.27 -10.67 -56.48
CA ALA A 405 11.39 -11.61 -56.51
C ALA A 405 11.47 -12.37 -55.18
N LEU A 406 11.36 -13.71 -55.26
CA LEU A 406 11.67 -14.63 -54.16
C LEU A 406 13.13 -14.41 -53.74
N ILE A 407 13.34 -13.94 -52.51
CA ILE A 407 14.69 -13.85 -51.91
C ILE A 407 15.00 -15.20 -51.27
N GLU A 408 15.93 -15.95 -51.88
CA GLU A 408 16.68 -16.98 -51.16
C GLU A 408 17.58 -16.26 -50.14
N PHE A 409 17.25 -16.39 -48.85
CA PHE A 409 18.05 -15.81 -47.79
C PHE A 409 19.22 -16.74 -47.44
N GLU A 410 20.46 -16.25 -47.53
CA GLU A 410 21.61 -16.91 -46.92
C GLU A 410 21.51 -16.74 -45.39
N TRP A 411 21.35 -17.85 -44.68
CA TRP A 411 21.28 -17.87 -43.22
C TRP A 411 22.67 -18.11 -42.62
N GLU A 412 23.08 -17.24 -41.69
CA GLU A 412 24.20 -17.52 -40.81
C GLU A 412 23.82 -18.57 -39.74
N ARG A 413 24.82 -19.19 -39.11
CA ARG A 413 24.57 -20.15 -38.03
C ARG A 413 24.04 -19.41 -36.78
N PRO A 414 22.95 -19.86 -36.15
CA PRO A 414 22.47 -19.26 -34.91
C PRO A 414 23.50 -19.34 -33.80
N ILE A 415 23.58 -18.27 -33.00
CA ILE A 415 24.40 -18.20 -31.78
C ILE A 415 23.56 -18.73 -30.63
N GLU A 416 24.11 -19.56 -29.75
CA GLU A 416 23.35 -20.17 -28.66
C GLU A 416 22.83 -19.11 -27.66
N ILE A 417 21.51 -19.06 -27.44
CA ILE A 417 20.88 -18.16 -26.47
C ILE A 417 20.51 -18.93 -25.20
N GLU A 418 21.10 -18.55 -24.08
CA GLU A 418 20.87 -19.16 -22.76
C GLU A 418 20.30 -18.13 -21.78
N SER A 419 19.44 -18.61 -20.87
CA SER A 419 19.00 -17.85 -19.69
C SER A 419 20.20 -17.71 -18.79
N ASN A 420 20.89 -16.58 -18.90
CA ASN A 420 22.04 -16.29 -18.06
C ASN A 420 21.54 -15.71 -16.74
N VAL A 421 20.77 -16.50 -15.99
CA VAL A 421 20.76 -16.34 -14.54
C VAL A 421 22.17 -16.71 -14.09
N PRO A 422 22.97 -15.76 -13.54
CA PRO A 422 24.35 -16.05 -13.20
C PRO A 422 24.43 -17.29 -12.30
N PRO A 423 25.37 -18.22 -12.56
CA PRO A 423 25.59 -19.36 -11.68
C PRO A 423 25.88 -18.84 -10.27
N VAL A 424 25.43 -19.60 -9.28
CA VAL A 424 25.56 -19.22 -7.88
C VAL A 424 26.38 -20.25 -7.14
N ASP A 425 27.14 -19.81 -6.14
CA ASP A 425 27.91 -20.73 -5.33
C ASP A 425 26.94 -21.59 -4.49
N ALA A 426 27.16 -22.89 -4.45
CA ALA A 426 26.39 -23.78 -3.59
C ALA A 426 26.83 -23.62 -2.13
N LEU A 427 25.89 -23.63 -1.18
CA LEU A 427 26.22 -23.60 0.24
C LEU A 427 26.81 -24.95 0.68
N THR A 428 28.14 -24.99 0.80
CA THR A 428 28.87 -26.17 1.29
C THR A 428 28.69 -26.34 2.81
N PRO A 429 28.79 -27.57 3.33
CA PRO A 429 28.68 -27.82 4.77
C PRO A 429 29.65 -26.98 5.61
N GLU A 430 30.86 -26.73 5.11
CA GLU A 430 31.91 -25.97 5.78
C GLU A 430 31.49 -24.52 6.08
N LEU A 431 30.68 -23.92 5.21
CA LEU A 431 30.11 -22.59 5.40
C LEU A 431 29.09 -22.56 6.55
N ILE A 432 28.45 -23.67 6.90
CA ILE A 432 27.52 -23.70 8.02
C ILE A 432 28.32 -23.74 9.34
N PRO A 433 28.04 -22.86 10.33
CA PRO A 433 28.67 -22.94 11.64
C PRO A 433 28.53 -24.34 12.23
N GLU A 434 29.66 -24.95 12.61
CA GLU A 434 29.70 -26.36 13.01
C GLU A 434 28.62 -26.75 14.03
N PRO A 435 28.32 -25.94 15.08
CA PRO A 435 27.33 -26.35 16.07
C PRO A 435 25.91 -26.55 15.52
N LEU A 436 25.59 -25.91 14.39
CA LEU A 436 24.29 -26.01 13.71
C LEU A 436 24.34 -26.93 12.49
N ARG A 437 25.54 -27.21 11.95
CA ARG A 437 25.76 -27.92 10.68
C ARG A 437 25.13 -29.31 10.63
N PRO A 438 25.32 -30.22 11.60
CA PRO A 438 24.72 -31.56 11.53
C PRO A 438 23.19 -31.53 11.43
N TRP A 439 22.56 -30.65 12.21
CA TRP A 439 21.10 -30.49 12.21
C TRP A 439 20.59 -29.88 10.91
N LEU A 440 21.23 -28.82 10.41
CA LEU A 440 20.80 -28.16 9.17
C LEU A 440 21.02 -29.05 7.95
N ALA A 441 22.10 -29.86 7.94
CA ALA A 441 22.32 -30.88 6.92
C ALA A 441 21.24 -31.97 6.96
N ASP A 442 20.83 -32.44 8.15
CA ASP A 442 19.71 -33.38 8.31
C ASP A 442 18.40 -32.79 7.75
N VAL A 443 18.10 -31.53 8.07
CA VAL A 443 16.91 -30.82 7.56
C VAL A 443 16.93 -30.75 6.03
N SER A 444 18.02 -30.26 5.45
CA SER A 444 18.18 -30.13 3.99
C SER A 444 18.09 -31.50 3.29
N HIS A 445 18.75 -32.52 3.83
CA HIS A 445 18.73 -33.88 3.29
C HIS A 445 17.32 -34.47 3.29
N ARG A 446 16.60 -34.42 4.41
CA ARG A 446 15.24 -34.99 4.50
C ARG A 446 14.23 -34.24 3.66
N MET A 447 14.30 -32.92 3.63
CA MET A 447 13.35 -32.09 2.90
C MET A 447 13.69 -31.97 1.42
N GLN A 448 14.92 -32.30 1.03
CA GLN A 448 15.48 -32.10 -0.31
C GLN A 448 15.39 -30.65 -0.76
N THR A 449 15.84 -29.79 0.11
CA THR A 449 15.86 -28.34 -0.12
C THR A 449 17.27 -27.83 -0.04
N PRO A 450 17.60 -26.75 -0.78
CA PRO A 450 18.87 -26.08 -0.61
C PRO A 450 19.10 -25.72 0.87
N PRO A 451 20.26 -26.07 1.46
CA PRO A 451 20.55 -25.80 2.87
C PRO A 451 20.55 -24.30 3.19
N ASP A 452 20.72 -23.45 2.17
CA ASP A 452 20.66 -22.00 2.15
C ASP A 452 19.50 -21.44 2.97
N PHE A 453 18.28 -21.94 2.74
CA PHE A 453 17.09 -21.40 3.39
C PHE A 453 17.08 -21.65 4.90
N ALA A 454 17.49 -22.84 5.33
CA ALA A 454 17.56 -23.19 6.74
C ALA A 454 18.76 -22.52 7.43
N ALA A 455 19.92 -22.46 6.76
CA ALA A 455 21.14 -21.84 7.29
C ALA A 455 20.98 -20.32 7.47
N VAL A 456 20.50 -19.60 6.46
CA VAL A 456 20.22 -18.16 6.56
C VAL A 456 19.22 -17.88 7.67
N SER A 457 18.14 -18.66 7.75
CA SER A 457 17.13 -18.49 8.80
C SER A 457 17.75 -18.66 10.20
N ALA A 458 18.60 -19.67 10.40
CA ALA A 458 19.29 -19.89 11.67
C ALA A 458 20.26 -18.75 12.02
N ILE A 459 21.00 -18.22 11.04
CA ILE A 459 21.94 -17.10 11.24
C ILE A 459 21.20 -15.81 11.57
N VAL A 460 20.08 -15.50 10.88
CA VAL A 460 19.28 -14.31 11.19
C VAL A 460 18.66 -14.42 12.59
N ILE A 461 18.20 -15.60 12.99
CA ILE A 461 17.70 -15.84 14.36
C ILE A 461 18.81 -15.63 15.39
N ALA A 462 20.00 -16.19 15.18
CA ALA A 462 21.14 -15.99 16.07
C ALA A 462 21.53 -14.50 16.17
N GLY A 463 21.56 -13.80 15.03
CA GLY A 463 21.74 -12.35 14.96
C GLY A 463 20.68 -11.58 15.75
N SER A 464 19.41 -11.96 15.67
CA SER A 464 18.33 -11.29 16.42
C SER A 464 18.38 -11.54 17.94
N LEU A 465 18.92 -12.68 18.38
CA LEU A 465 19.05 -13.02 19.80
C LEU A 465 20.21 -12.27 20.47
N ILE A 466 21.30 -12.09 19.73
CA ILE A 466 22.43 -11.24 20.14
C ILE A 466 21.99 -9.79 20.07
N GLY A 467 21.60 -9.37 18.85
CA GLY A 467 21.07 -8.06 18.49
C GLY A 467 21.83 -6.93 19.16
N ALA A 468 21.07 -5.99 19.69
CA ALA A 468 21.55 -4.85 20.43
C ALA A 468 22.27 -5.19 21.76
N GLY A 469 22.23 -6.43 22.22
CA GLY A 469 22.85 -6.86 23.48
C GLY A 469 24.36 -6.98 23.44
N CYS A 470 24.96 -7.07 22.26
CA CYS A 470 26.41 -7.06 22.09
C CYS A 470 26.80 -6.55 20.70
N SER A 471 27.99 -5.98 20.58
CA SER A 471 28.54 -5.51 19.31
C SER A 471 29.97 -5.98 19.08
N ILE A 472 30.51 -5.65 17.91
CA ILE A 472 31.92 -5.82 17.58
C ILE A 472 32.52 -4.48 17.20
N ARG A 473 33.72 -4.20 17.70
CA ARG A 473 34.57 -3.09 17.23
C ARG A 473 35.66 -3.66 16.32
N PRO A 474 35.47 -3.64 14.99
CA PRO A 474 36.25 -4.47 14.09
C PRO A 474 37.66 -3.92 13.83
N LYS A 475 37.89 -2.63 14.02
CA LYS A 475 39.24 -2.07 13.99
C LYS A 475 39.91 -2.24 15.36
N ARG A 476 41.24 -2.30 15.40
CA ARG A 476 41.99 -2.55 16.64
C ARG A 476 41.83 -1.47 17.72
N TYR A 477 41.77 -0.20 17.33
CA TYR A 477 41.80 0.94 18.27
C TYR A 477 40.61 1.89 18.14
N ASP A 478 39.92 1.86 17.01
CA ASP A 478 38.75 2.71 16.73
C ASP A 478 37.59 2.31 17.65
N ASP A 479 36.69 3.26 17.86
CA ASP A 479 35.41 3.12 18.53
C ASP A 479 34.27 2.75 17.56
N TRP A 480 34.53 2.69 16.25
CA TRP A 480 33.54 2.21 15.29
C TRP A 480 33.01 0.84 15.70
N GLU A 481 31.70 0.81 15.88
CA GLU A 481 30.97 -0.30 16.42
C GLU A 481 29.95 -0.82 15.41
N VAL A 482 29.76 -2.14 15.41
CA VAL A 482 28.78 -2.83 14.56
C VAL A 482 27.94 -3.76 15.43
N VAL A 483 26.62 -3.57 15.38
CA VAL A 483 25.63 -4.48 15.97
C VAL A 483 25.38 -5.62 15.00
N PRO A 484 25.36 -6.90 15.43
CA PRO A 484 25.15 -8.06 14.56
C PRO A 484 23.69 -8.23 14.12
N ASN A 485 23.02 -7.13 13.79
CA ASN A 485 21.67 -7.12 13.25
C ASN A 485 21.72 -7.31 11.74
N VAL A 486 21.06 -8.36 11.25
CA VAL A 486 21.10 -8.76 9.84
C VAL A 486 19.69 -9.01 9.32
N TRP A 487 19.47 -8.70 8.05
CA TRP A 487 18.22 -8.99 7.36
C TRP A 487 18.45 -10.05 6.28
N GLY A 488 17.55 -11.03 6.21
CA GLY A 488 17.61 -12.13 5.27
C GLY A 488 16.34 -12.31 4.46
N ALA A 489 16.51 -12.86 3.26
CA ALA A 489 15.40 -13.20 2.37
C ALA A 489 15.66 -14.54 1.67
N CYS A 490 14.70 -15.45 1.74
CA CYS A 490 14.76 -16.73 1.02
C CYS A 490 13.98 -16.62 -0.29
N ILE A 491 14.71 -16.60 -1.41
CA ILE A 491 14.15 -16.42 -2.76
C ILE A 491 14.06 -17.77 -3.44
N GLY A 492 12.86 -18.11 -3.93
CA GLY A 492 12.68 -19.35 -4.69
C GLY A 492 11.25 -19.57 -5.17
N ARG A 493 11.10 -20.39 -6.21
CA ARG A 493 9.79 -20.67 -6.81
C ARG A 493 8.83 -21.29 -5.79
N PRO A 494 7.56 -20.86 -5.75
CA PRO A 494 6.56 -21.45 -4.86
C PRO A 494 6.44 -22.97 -5.10
N SER A 495 6.24 -23.72 -4.02
CA SER A 495 5.96 -25.16 -4.03
C SER A 495 7.05 -26.10 -4.58
N VAL A 496 8.12 -25.58 -5.20
CA VAL A 496 9.21 -26.38 -5.77
C VAL A 496 10.35 -26.57 -4.76
N VAL A 497 10.89 -25.47 -4.24
CA VAL A 497 12.10 -25.50 -3.40
C VAL A 497 11.82 -25.57 -1.90
N LEU A 498 10.54 -25.70 -1.52
CA LEU A 498 10.05 -25.75 -0.12
C LEU A 498 10.72 -24.71 0.82
N LYS A 499 10.83 -23.46 0.34
CA LYS A 499 11.40 -22.34 1.12
C LYS A 499 10.72 -22.12 2.47
N SER A 500 9.38 -22.03 2.50
CA SER A 500 8.62 -21.75 3.72
C SER A 500 8.72 -22.88 4.74
N PRO A 501 8.60 -24.17 4.35
CA PRO A 501 8.95 -25.29 5.22
C PRO A 501 10.38 -25.22 5.77
N SER A 502 11.38 -24.89 4.94
CA SER A 502 12.79 -24.86 5.36
C SER A 502 13.06 -23.75 6.39
N MET A 503 12.50 -22.56 6.18
CA MET A 503 12.56 -21.46 7.17
C MET A 503 11.85 -21.83 8.48
N LYS A 504 10.79 -22.65 8.41
CA LYS A 504 10.00 -23.04 9.58
C LYS A 504 10.81 -23.87 10.58
N GLU A 505 11.78 -24.67 10.14
CA GLU A 505 12.58 -25.52 11.04
C GLU A 505 13.37 -24.72 12.09
N PRO A 506 14.18 -23.69 11.72
CA PRO A 506 14.75 -22.77 12.71
C PRO A 506 13.73 -21.91 13.45
N MET A 507 12.68 -21.45 12.78
CA MET A 507 11.65 -20.63 13.44
C MET A 507 10.93 -21.37 14.58
N GLN A 508 10.77 -22.69 14.49
CA GLN A 508 10.22 -23.50 15.59
C GLN A 508 11.07 -23.43 16.87
N LEU A 509 12.41 -23.31 16.75
CA LEU A 509 13.28 -23.14 17.92
C LEU A 509 12.99 -21.81 18.62
N LEU A 510 12.80 -20.74 17.84
CA LEU A 510 12.47 -19.42 18.35
C LEU A 510 11.04 -19.37 18.94
N GLU A 511 10.08 -20.06 18.32
CA GLU A 511 8.70 -20.18 18.82
C GLU A 511 8.64 -20.93 20.15
N ARG A 512 9.43 -22.00 20.30
CA ARG A 512 9.59 -22.71 21.57
C ARG A 512 10.19 -21.79 22.63
N LEU A 513 11.26 -21.06 22.31
CA LEU A 513 11.89 -20.11 23.23
C LEU A 513 10.91 -19.02 23.69
N GLN A 514 10.14 -18.45 22.76
CA GLN A 514 9.13 -17.43 23.05
C GLN A 514 7.99 -17.97 23.94
N ALA A 515 7.63 -19.25 23.79
CA ALA A 515 6.68 -19.91 24.68
C ALA A 515 7.25 -20.07 26.09
N GLU A 516 8.49 -20.58 26.23
CA GLU A 516 9.16 -20.73 27.53
C GLU A 516 9.26 -19.39 28.28
N PHE A 517 9.73 -18.32 27.62
CA PHE A 517 9.79 -16.98 28.24
C PHE A 517 8.41 -16.39 28.52
N GLY A 518 7.38 -16.80 27.76
CA GLY A 518 5.99 -16.45 28.07
C GLY A 518 5.52 -17.07 29.39
N GLU A 519 5.85 -18.34 29.63
CA GLU A 519 5.54 -19.03 30.88
C GLU A 519 6.30 -18.43 32.08
N LEU A 520 7.60 -18.13 31.91
CA LEU A 520 8.38 -17.42 32.94
C LEU A 520 7.75 -16.07 33.28
N PHE A 521 7.38 -15.30 32.25
CA PHE A 521 6.74 -14.00 32.45
C PHE A 521 5.42 -14.10 33.22
N GLU A 522 4.56 -15.08 32.94
CA GLU A 522 3.32 -15.25 33.70
C GLU A 522 3.59 -15.61 35.18
N GLN A 523 4.66 -16.36 35.46
CA GLN A 523 5.09 -16.66 36.84
C GLN A 523 5.64 -15.41 37.54
N GLU A 524 6.52 -14.64 36.87
CA GLU A 524 7.09 -13.40 37.38
C GLU A 524 6.01 -12.33 37.61
N LYS A 525 5.05 -12.22 36.68
CA LYS A 525 3.91 -11.31 36.78
C LYS A 525 3.05 -11.64 38.00
N ALA A 526 2.74 -12.92 38.25
CA ALA A 526 1.99 -13.31 39.44
C ALA A 526 2.72 -12.94 40.75
N GLY A 527 4.05 -13.08 40.76
CA GLY A 527 4.90 -12.61 41.88
C GLY A 527 4.89 -11.08 42.02
N ALA A 528 5.10 -10.36 40.92
CA ALA A 528 5.09 -8.90 40.90
C ALA A 528 3.73 -8.29 41.28
N GLU A 529 2.62 -8.94 40.91
CA GLU A 529 1.27 -8.56 41.35
C GLU A 529 1.12 -8.70 42.87
N PHE A 530 1.65 -9.77 43.47
CA PHE A 530 1.69 -9.93 44.93
C PHE A 530 2.56 -8.84 45.59
N ASP A 531 3.76 -8.60 45.08
CA ASP A 531 4.67 -7.59 45.61
C ASP A 531 4.10 -6.18 45.48
N SER A 532 3.39 -5.88 44.37
CA SER A 532 2.68 -4.61 44.17
C SER A 532 1.54 -4.43 45.18
N LEU A 533 0.77 -5.49 45.47
CA LEU A 533 -0.25 -5.46 46.52
C LEU A 533 0.36 -5.25 47.92
N ALA A 534 1.48 -5.91 48.22
CA ALA A 534 2.21 -5.74 49.47
C ALA A 534 2.78 -4.32 49.61
N ASN A 535 3.44 -3.81 48.56
CA ASN A 535 3.97 -2.45 48.50
C ASN A 535 2.87 -1.40 48.65
N LYS A 536 1.70 -1.60 48.02
CA LYS A 536 0.55 -0.72 48.18
C LYS A 536 0.04 -0.69 49.62
N ALA A 537 -0.06 -1.85 50.27
CA ALA A 537 -0.46 -1.95 51.68
C ALA A 537 0.55 -1.24 52.60
N MET A 538 1.86 -1.40 52.35
CA MET A 538 2.91 -0.70 53.09
C MET A 538 2.88 0.81 52.85
N LEU A 539 2.67 1.26 51.61
CA LEU A 539 2.50 2.68 51.25
C LEU A 539 1.30 3.30 51.95
N ASP A 540 0.17 2.60 52.03
CA ASP A 540 -1.03 3.07 52.72
C ASP A 540 -0.81 3.15 54.24
N ASP A 541 -0.05 2.22 54.83
CA ASP A 541 0.35 2.30 56.24
C ASP A 541 1.30 3.49 56.49
N VAL A 542 2.35 3.66 55.67
CA VAL A 542 3.28 4.80 55.77
C VAL A 542 2.55 6.13 55.62
N LYS A 543 1.61 6.26 54.66
CA LYS A 543 0.74 7.45 54.53
C LYS A 543 -0.12 7.67 55.77
N GLY A 544 -0.65 6.60 56.35
CA GLY A 544 -1.41 6.64 57.60
C GLY A 544 -0.56 7.11 58.79
N GLN A 545 0.67 6.63 58.91
CA GLN A 545 1.63 7.03 59.94
C GLN A 545 2.07 8.50 59.76
N LEU A 546 2.33 8.93 58.52
CA LEU A 546 2.61 10.33 58.16
C LEU A 546 1.48 11.27 58.61
N SER A 547 0.22 10.89 58.34
CA SER A 547 -0.96 11.67 58.76
C SER A 547 -1.08 11.77 60.29
N LYS A 548 -0.70 10.73 61.03
CA LYS A 548 -0.68 10.73 62.51
C LYS A 548 0.48 11.55 63.07
N ALA A 549 1.69 11.37 62.54
CA ALA A 549 2.89 12.11 62.96
C ALA A 549 2.75 13.62 62.70
N ALA A 550 2.14 14.02 61.57
CA ALA A 550 1.87 15.41 61.23
C ALA A 550 0.83 16.09 62.16
N LYS A 551 -0.03 15.33 62.84
CA LYS A 551 -1.01 15.88 63.80
C LYS A 551 -0.41 16.12 65.19
N GLY A 552 0.76 15.57 65.48
CA GLY A 552 1.45 15.64 66.78
C GLY A 552 0.76 14.81 67.88
N ALA A 553 1.53 14.38 68.89
CA ALA A 553 1.01 13.68 70.07
C ALA A 553 1.09 14.58 71.31
N GLY A 554 -0.01 14.66 72.08
CA GLY A 554 -0.09 15.45 73.33
C GLY A 554 -0.61 16.90 73.17
N LYS A 555 -0.77 17.60 74.30
CA LYS A 555 -1.35 18.97 74.39
C LYS A 555 -0.56 20.05 73.62
N ASP A 556 0.71 19.80 73.30
CA ASP A 556 1.62 20.77 72.68
C ASP A 556 1.84 20.56 71.17
N ARG A 557 1.22 19.53 70.55
CA ARG A 557 1.32 19.23 69.11
C ARG A 557 2.74 19.26 68.52
N ALA A 558 3.74 18.82 69.29
CA ALA A 558 5.12 18.77 68.81
C ALA A 558 5.29 17.63 67.78
N VAL A 559 5.90 17.95 66.64
CA VAL A 559 6.27 16.99 65.59
C VAL A 559 7.74 16.62 65.78
N ASN A 560 8.05 15.33 65.87
CA ASN A 560 9.42 14.85 65.98
C ASN A 560 10.10 14.84 64.59
N PRO A 561 11.18 15.63 64.37
CA PRO A 561 11.86 15.71 63.08
C PRO A 561 12.45 14.38 62.60
N ASP A 562 12.98 13.56 63.51
CA ASP A 562 13.65 12.30 63.17
C ASP A 562 12.66 11.25 62.65
N ASP A 563 11.45 11.20 63.25
CA ASP A 563 10.38 10.28 62.81
C ASP A 563 9.85 10.67 61.42
N MET A 564 9.75 11.97 61.13
CA MET A 564 9.37 12.47 59.80
C MET A 564 10.43 12.18 58.73
N GLN A 565 11.71 12.20 59.10
CA GLN A 565 12.81 11.92 58.19
C GLN A 565 12.86 10.43 57.83
N LYS A 566 12.61 9.56 58.80
CA LYS A 566 12.48 8.11 58.60
C LYS A 566 11.29 7.74 57.72
N LEU A 567 10.10 8.27 58.01
CA LEU A 567 8.90 8.02 57.18
C LEU A 567 9.05 8.53 55.73
N LYS A 568 9.82 9.61 55.52
CA LYS A 568 10.16 10.10 54.18
C LYS A 568 11.09 9.14 53.44
N ALA A 569 12.08 8.56 54.12
CA ALA A 569 12.97 7.55 53.55
C ALA A 569 12.19 6.28 53.17
N ASP A 570 11.36 5.77 54.08
CA ASP A 570 10.51 4.60 53.85
C ASP A 570 9.53 4.82 52.68
N TYR A 571 8.95 6.02 52.57
CA TYR A 571 8.08 6.39 51.44
C TYR A 571 8.86 6.40 50.11
N LEU A 572 10.05 7.00 50.07
CA LEU A 572 10.88 7.05 48.86
C LEU A 572 11.31 5.66 48.40
N GLU A 573 11.74 4.81 49.33
CA GLU A 573 12.15 3.42 49.06
C GLU A 573 10.99 2.60 48.49
N LEU A 574 9.80 2.67 49.11
CA LEU A 574 8.61 1.95 48.64
C LEU A 574 8.10 2.48 47.29
N THR A 575 8.27 3.77 47.00
CA THR A 575 7.84 4.35 45.71
C THR A 575 8.80 3.96 44.58
N GLN A 576 10.11 3.89 44.85
CA GLN A 576 11.11 3.42 43.87
C GLN A 576 10.97 1.93 43.58
N ASN A 577 10.67 1.11 44.60
CA ASN A 577 10.47 -0.33 44.43
C ASN A 577 9.13 -0.68 43.73
N ALA A 578 8.19 0.26 43.63
CA ALA A 578 6.91 0.06 42.95
C ALA A 578 7.00 0.14 41.41
N GLU A 579 8.13 0.59 40.84
CA GLU A 579 8.27 0.84 39.40
C GLU A 579 8.68 -0.40 38.57
N HIS A 580 9.03 -1.53 39.21
CA HIS A 580 9.46 -2.70 38.44
C HIS A 580 8.27 -3.57 38.00
N GLU A 581 7.54 -3.11 36.98
CA GLU A 581 6.58 -3.95 36.28
C GLU A 581 7.34 -5.05 35.50
N ALA A 582 6.92 -6.31 35.68
CA ALA A 582 7.44 -7.41 34.88
C ALA A 582 7.19 -7.10 33.40
N THR A 583 8.21 -7.27 32.55
CA THR A 583 8.09 -7.04 31.10
C THR A 583 8.23 -8.35 30.35
N ARG A 584 7.32 -8.59 29.40
CA ARG A 584 7.37 -9.80 28.59
C ARG A 584 8.40 -9.64 27.48
N ARG A 585 9.47 -10.44 27.54
CA ARG A 585 10.43 -10.54 26.45
C ARG A 585 9.82 -11.29 25.26
N LEU A 586 9.82 -10.65 24.08
CA LEU A 586 9.40 -11.21 22.81
C LEU A 586 10.59 -11.33 21.87
N PHE A 587 10.69 -12.47 21.20
CA PHE A 587 11.77 -12.73 20.26
C PHE A 587 11.33 -12.53 18.80
N LYS A 588 10.02 -12.68 18.52
CA LYS A 588 9.43 -12.60 17.19
C LYS A 588 8.12 -11.83 17.21
N THR A 589 7.89 -11.00 16.20
CA THR A 589 6.58 -10.39 15.94
C THR A 589 6.23 -10.35 14.45
N ASN A 590 4.93 -10.25 14.16
CA ASN A 590 4.39 -9.92 12.85
C ASN A 590 3.84 -8.47 12.80
N GLU A 591 3.91 -7.74 13.91
CA GLU A 591 3.52 -6.33 13.99
C GLU A 591 4.51 -5.48 13.17
N SER A 592 4.06 -4.37 12.60
CA SER A 592 4.95 -3.45 11.88
C SER A 592 4.59 -1.98 12.03
N SER A 593 3.52 -1.64 12.75
CA SER A 593 3.19 -0.25 13.08
C SER A 593 4.25 0.35 14.01
N ILE A 594 4.66 1.58 13.70
CA ILE A 594 5.73 2.31 14.41
C ILE A 594 5.45 2.39 15.91
N GLN A 595 4.21 2.72 16.31
CA GLN A 595 3.88 2.92 17.72
C GLN A 595 3.99 1.62 18.51
N SER A 596 3.34 0.55 18.04
CA SER A 596 3.40 -0.74 18.71
C SER A 596 4.82 -1.30 18.70
N MET A 597 5.55 -1.13 17.60
CA MET A 597 6.95 -1.56 17.52
C MET A 597 7.83 -0.79 18.51
N THR A 598 7.63 0.51 18.68
CA THR A 598 8.42 1.31 19.64
C THR A 598 8.21 0.83 21.07
N VAL A 599 6.96 0.51 21.46
CA VAL A 599 6.68 -0.10 22.78
C VAL A 599 7.37 -1.46 22.91
N LEU A 600 7.32 -2.30 21.88
CA LEU A 600 8.00 -3.60 21.88
C LEU A 600 9.51 -3.45 22.03
N GLN A 601 10.13 -2.46 21.40
CA GLN A 601 11.57 -2.22 21.49
C GLN A 601 11.99 -1.76 22.88
N THR A 602 11.18 -0.94 23.55
CA THR A 602 11.43 -0.56 24.96
C THR A 602 11.41 -1.78 25.88
N GLN A 603 10.56 -2.77 25.59
CA GLN A 603 10.47 -4.03 26.35
C GLN A 603 11.53 -5.07 25.93
N ASN A 604 12.16 -4.89 24.77
CA ASN A 604 13.11 -5.82 24.17
C ASN A 604 14.40 -5.08 23.79
N PRO A 605 15.25 -4.73 24.78
CA PRO A 605 16.43 -3.90 24.54
C PRO A 605 17.46 -4.55 23.61
N ARG A 606 17.45 -5.88 23.46
CA ARG A 606 18.29 -6.59 22.47
C ARG A 606 17.71 -6.55 21.05
N GLY A 607 16.49 -6.08 20.87
CA GLY A 607 15.79 -6.08 19.59
C GLY A 607 14.82 -7.25 19.41
N ILE A 608 14.15 -7.25 18.26
CA ILE A 608 13.12 -8.23 17.91
C ILE A 608 13.23 -8.64 16.44
N LEU A 609 12.92 -9.92 16.15
CA LEU A 609 12.80 -10.42 14.78
C LEU A 609 11.40 -10.16 14.22
N VAL A 610 11.33 -9.50 13.08
CA VAL A 610 10.12 -9.41 12.25
C VAL A 610 10.18 -10.51 11.20
N PHE A 611 9.19 -11.40 11.20
CA PHE A 611 9.09 -12.50 10.24
C PHE A 611 7.91 -12.32 9.27
N ARG A 612 8.17 -12.46 7.97
CA ARG A 612 7.14 -12.41 6.92
C ARG A 612 7.34 -13.55 5.92
N ASP A 613 6.46 -14.54 5.93
CA ASP A 613 6.53 -15.66 4.96
C ASP A 613 6.47 -15.18 3.50
N GLU A 614 5.79 -14.04 3.26
CA GLU A 614 5.82 -13.30 1.99
C GLU A 614 6.27 -11.86 2.25
N LEU A 615 7.57 -11.62 2.16
CA LEU A 615 8.19 -10.34 2.48
C LEU A 615 7.83 -9.25 1.46
N THR A 616 7.56 -9.58 0.19
CA THR A 616 7.18 -8.60 -0.83
C THR A 616 5.96 -7.78 -0.42
N GLY A 617 5.01 -8.34 0.32
CA GLY A 617 3.86 -7.58 0.81
C GLY A 617 4.25 -6.40 1.71
N LEU A 618 5.28 -6.56 2.53
CA LEU A 618 5.84 -5.50 3.38
C LEU A 618 6.60 -4.47 2.53
N LEU A 619 7.42 -4.93 1.58
CA LEU A 619 8.20 -4.04 0.70
C LEU A 619 7.28 -3.14 -0.15
N VAL A 620 6.25 -3.72 -0.76
CA VAL A 620 5.25 -2.97 -1.55
C VAL A 620 4.45 -2.00 -0.70
N LYS A 621 4.20 -2.32 0.58
CA LYS A 621 3.56 -1.39 1.52
C LYS A 621 4.46 -0.19 1.80
N TRP A 622 5.75 -0.42 2.05
CA TRP A 622 6.72 0.63 2.32
C TRP A 622 6.96 1.59 1.15
N ASP A 623 6.81 1.13 -0.09
CA ASP A 623 6.98 1.98 -1.28
C ASP A 623 5.80 2.93 -1.54
N ARG A 624 4.66 2.75 -0.85
CA ARG A 624 3.53 3.70 -0.93
C ARG A 624 3.84 4.98 -0.17
N GLU A 625 3.21 6.09 -0.56
CA GLU A 625 3.38 7.38 0.12
C GLU A 625 3.05 7.33 1.62
N ASP A 626 2.04 6.55 2.02
CA ASP A 626 1.64 6.38 3.42
C ASP A 626 2.51 5.38 4.20
N GLY A 627 3.42 4.67 3.53
CA GLY A 627 4.34 3.69 4.11
C GLY A 627 5.77 4.19 4.34
N GLN A 628 6.11 5.41 3.90
CA GLN A 628 7.47 5.95 3.93
C GLN A 628 8.01 6.12 5.36
N ASP A 629 7.17 6.56 6.31
CA ASP A 629 7.57 6.72 7.71
C ASP A 629 7.91 5.37 8.35
N GLU A 630 7.14 4.33 8.04
CA GLU A 630 7.37 2.97 8.54
C GLU A 630 8.66 2.39 7.94
N ARG A 631 8.91 2.65 6.64
CA ARG A 631 10.16 2.28 5.98
C ARG A 631 11.36 2.93 6.67
N ALA A 632 11.31 4.25 6.90
CA ALA A 632 12.38 4.98 7.57
C ALA A 632 12.65 4.43 8.99
N TYR A 633 11.59 4.13 9.75
CA TYR A 633 11.72 3.51 11.07
C TYR A 633 12.42 2.15 11.04
N PHE A 634 12.07 1.28 10.09
CA PHE A 634 12.73 -0.01 9.93
C PHE A 634 14.19 0.13 9.47
N LEU A 635 14.49 1.08 8.58
CA LEU A 635 15.86 1.36 8.15
C LEU A 635 16.74 1.87 9.30
N GLU A 636 16.18 2.65 10.23
CA GLU A 636 16.87 3.06 11.45
C GLU A 636 17.10 1.86 12.39
N GLY A 637 16.06 1.02 12.56
CA GLY A 637 16.14 -0.22 13.34
C GLY A 637 17.12 -1.25 12.78
N TRP A 638 17.45 -1.20 11.48
CA TRP A 638 18.47 -2.06 10.87
C TRP A 638 19.87 -1.78 11.45
N ASN A 639 20.22 -0.53 11.73
CA ASN A 639 21.52 -0.19 12.31
C ASN A 639 21.70 -0.79 13.71
N GLY A 640 20.59 -1.02 14.43
CA GLY A 640 20.57 -1.69 15.74
C GLY A 640 21.03 -0.82 16.92
N ASN A 641 21.36 0.44 16.67
CA ASN A 641 21.82 1.42 17.66
C ASN A 641 21.07 2.77 17.58
N GLY A 642 20.07 2.89 16.71
CA GLY A 642 19.25 4.09 16.59
C GLY A 642 18.30 4.25 17.78
N SER A 643 18.00 5.48 18.16
CA SER A 643 16.95 5.80 19.13
C SER A 643 15.72 6.36 18.42
N TYR A 644 14.53 6.15 18.97
CA TYR A 644 13.31 6.71 18.40
C TYR A 644 12.40 7.31 19.47
N THR A 645 11.92 8.54 19.23
CA THR A 645 11.03 9.26 20.13
C THR A 645 9.83 9.78 19.34
N ASP A 646 8.63 9.32 19.69
CA ASP A 646 7.35 9.84 19.18
C ASP A 646 6.64 10.61 20.29
N CYS A 647 6.13 11.80 20.01
CA CYS A 647 5.38 12.61 20.97
C CYS A 647 4.02 12.94 20.38
N LYS A 648 2.95 12.42 21.01
CA LYS A 648 1.57 12.71 20.61
C LYS A 648 0.81 13.41 21.72
N ILE A 649 0.16 14.52 21.35
CA ILE A 649 -0.58 15.44 22.24
C ILE A 649 -1.50 14.71 23.23
N GLY A 650 -2.14 13.60 22.82
CA GLY A 650 -3.07 12.85 23.68
C GLY A 650 -2.51 11.62 24.42
N ARG A 651 -1.30 11.16 24.11
CA ARG A 651 -0.70 9.92 24.71
C ARG A 651 0.64 10.15 25.40
N GLY A 652 1.18 11.37 25.33
CA GLY A 652 2.50 11.68 25.85
C GLY A 652 3.61 11.25 24.92
N VAL A 653 4.80 11.06 25.49
CA VAL A 653 6.02 10.66 24.79
C VAL A 653 6.12 9.13 24.83
N THR A 654 6.36 8.51 23.68
CA THR A 654 6.79 7.11 23.57
C THR A 654 8.22 7.13 23.06
N ASP A 655 9.16 6.73 23.90
CA ASP A 655 10.59 6.68 23.59
C ASP A 655 11.14 5.25 23.68
N ALA A 656 11.88 4.87 22.65
CA ALA A 656 12.78 3.73 22.69
C ALA A 656 14.20 4.29 22.59
N LYS A 657 14.95 4.20 23.69
CA LYS A 657 16.37 4.58 23.72
C LYS A 657 17.19 3.88 22.64
N GLN A 658 16.71 2.70 22.24
CA GLN A 658 17.34 1.89 21.23
C GLN A 658 16.31 1.06 20.46
N ILE A 659 16.46 1.02 19.13
CA ILE A 659 15.69 0.16 18.24
C ILE A 659 16.64 -0.76 17.46
N CYS A 660 16.35 -2.05 17.50
CA CYS A 660 17.07 -3.09 16.78
C CYS A 660 16.05 -4.07 16.18
N ILE A 661 15.92 -4.07 14.86
CA ILE A 661 14.91 -4.86 14.16
C ILE A 661 15.63 -5.78 13.19
N SER A 662 15.58 -7.08 13.43
CA SER A 662 15.99 -8.08 12.46
C SER A 662 14.81 -8.42 11.55
N LEU A 663 15.07 -8.81 10.30
CA LEU A 663 14.03 -9.10 9.32
C LEU A 663 14.35 -10.42 8.61
N LEU A 664 13.37 -11.32 8.54
CA LEU A 664 13.47 -12.56 7.79
C LEU A 664 12.18 -12.80 7.01
N GLY A 665 12.30 -13.24 5.76
CA GLY A 665 11.11 -13.63 5.03
C GLY A 665 11.35 -14.34 3.70
N GLY A 666 10.26 -14.86 3.13
CA GLY A 666 10.27 -15.49 1.82
C GLY A 666 9.94 -14.49 0.70
N ILE A 667 10.58 -14.64 -0.46
CA ILE A 667 10.28 -13.85 -1.66
C ILE A 667 10.15 -14.79 -2.87
N GLN A 668 9.27 -14.45 -3.80
CA GLN A 668 9.13 -15.14 -5.07
C GLN A 668 9.97 -14.42 -6.15
N PRO A 669 10.72 -15.15 -7.01
CA PRO A 669 11.55 -14.52 -8.05
C PRO A 669 10.78 -13.52 -8.92
N ASP A 670 9.58 -13.87 -9.41
CA ASP A 670 8.76 -12.98 -10.25
C ASP A 670 8.36 -11.68 -9.55
N LYS A 671 8.08 -11.76 -8.25
CA LYS A 671 7.71 -10.62 -7.43
C LYS A 671 8.91 -9.73 -7.13
N LEU A 672 10.06 -10.34 -6.87
CA LEU A 672 11.34 -9.64 -6.71
C LEU A 672 11.72 -8.90 -7.99
N LYS A 673 11.59 -9.55 -9.15
CA LYS A 673 11.88 -8.94 -10.46
C LYS A 673 11.07 -7.67 -10.67
N ARG A 674 9.75 -7.74 -10.44
CA ARG A 674 8.85 -6.57 -10.54
C ARG A 674 9.25 -5.46 -9.58
N TYR A 675 9.62 -5.82 -8.36
CA TYR A 675 10.05 -4.87 -7.33
C TYR A 675 11.36 -4.15 -7.74
N LEU A 676 12.38 -4.89 -8.16
CA LEU A 676 13.67 -4.35 -8.58
C LEU A 676 13.55 -3.44 -9.81
N TYR A 677 12.72 -3.83 -10.78
CA TYR A 677 12.46 -3.01 -11.96
C TYR A 677 11.81 -1.65 -11.61
N GLN A 678 10.85 -1.64 -10.67
CA GLN A 678 10.23 -0.40 -10.19
C GLN A 678 11.24 0.48 -9.45
N ALA A 679 12.10 -0.10 -8.62
CA ALA A 679 13.12 0.61 -7.87
C ALA A 679 14.19 1.26 -8.77
N GLN A 680 14.50 0.67 -9.93
CA GLN A 680 15.41 1.27 -10.92
C GLN A 680 14.87 2.55 -11.55
N GLN A 681 13.54 2.73 -11.62
CA GLN A 681 12.92 3.93 -12.21
C GLN A 681 12.71 5.07 -11.19
N GLY A 682 13.06 4.90 -9.90
CA GLY A 682 13.05 5.96 -8.89
C GLY A 682 13.16 5.49 -7.44
N ASN A 683 13.73 6.37 -6.60
CA ASN A 683 13.88 6.29 -5.14
C ASN A 683 14.74 5.11 -4.60
N ASN A 684 16.07 5.24 -4.76
CA ASN A 684 17.04 4.27 -4.23
C ASN A 684 17.58 4.71 -2.85
N ASP A 685 16.95 4.25 -1.78
CA ASP A 685 17.36 4.52 -0.37
C ASP A 685 18.18 3.38 0.26
N GLY A 686 18.56 2.40 -0.56
CA GLY A 686 19.42 1.28 -0.16
C GLY A 686 18.69 0.18 0.64
N MET A 687 17.35 0.09 0.59
CA MET A 687 16.60 -0.92 1.35
C MET A 687 16.93 -2.35 0.91
N MET A 688 16.92 -2.63 -0.41
CA MET A 688 17.25 -3.97 -0.92
C MET A 688 18.67 -4.39 -0.56
N GLN A 689 19.60 -3.45 -0.57
CA GLN A 689 21.01 -3.64 -0.20
C GLN A 689 21.19 -4.00 1.28
N ARG A 690 20.17 -3.77 2.13
CA ARG A 690 20.17 -4.19 3.54
C ARG A 690 19.67 -5.62 3.75
N LEU A 691 19.00 -6.23 2.77
CA LEU A 691 18.73 -7.68 2.72
C LEU A 691 20.04 -8.43 2.40
N GLN A 692 21.04 -8.26 3.25
CA GLN A 692 22.41 -8.76 3.06
C GLN A 692 22.48 -10.29 3.03
N LEU A 693 21.55 -10.96 3.72
CA LEU A 693 21.41 -12.42 3.73
C LEU A 693 20.29 -12.88 2.77
N ALA A 694 20.14 -12.21 1.63
CA ALA A 694 19.25 -12.68 0.57
C ALA A 694 19.92 -13.84 -0.20
N VAL A 695 19.28 -15.01 -0.19
CA VAL A 695 19.76 -16.19 -0.91
C VAL A 695 18.75 -16.63 -1.96
N TRP A 696 19.27 -16.91 -3.14
CA TRP A 696 18.57 -17.48 -4.28
C TRP A 696 19.40 -18.63 -4.88
N PRO A 697 19.33 -19.84 -4.28
CA PRO A 697 20.07 -21.00 -4.76
C PRO A 697 19.49 -21.56 -6.05
N ASP A 698 20.30 -22.37 -6.72
CA ASP A 698 19.81 -23.25 -7.78
C ASP A 698 18.83 -24.28 -7.25
N GLU A 699 17.95 -24.72 -8.13
CA GLU A 699 16.95 -25.70 -7.78
C GLU A 699 17.54 -27.11 -7.80
N PRO A 700 17.18 -27.98 -6.85
CA PRO A 700 17.64 -29.37 -6.87
C PRO A 700 17.21 -30.06 -8.19
N GLU A 701 18.18 -30.59 -8.94
CA GLU A 701 17.92 -31.28 -10.22
C GLU A 701 17.24 -32.65 -10.03
N HIS A 702 17.39 -33.24 -8.85
CA HIS A 702 16.94 -34.59 -8.55
C HIS A 702 16.11 -34.61 -7.27
N TRP A 703 15.00 -35.34 -7.31
CA TRP A 703 14.14 -35.61 -6.16
C TRP A 703 14.01 -37.12 -5.95
N GLN A 704 14.15 -37.56 -4.72
CA GLN A 704 14.03 -38.93 -4.24
C GLN A 704 13.28 -38.98 -2.91
N LEU A 705 12.36 -39.91 -2.69
CA LEU A 705 11.66 -39.95 -1.40
C LEU A 705 12.63 -40.33 -0.25
N ILE A 706 12.96 -39.35 0.60
CA ILE A 706 13.79 -39.55 1.81
C ILE A 706 12.86 -39.57 3.02
N ASP A 707 12.61 -40.76 3.54
CA ASP A 707 11.84 -40.97 4.77
C ASP A 707 12.77 -41.47 5.88
N THR A 708 13.43 -40.53 6.55
CA THR A 708 14.34 -40.81 7.67
C THR A 708 13.93 -40.03 8.90
N ILE A 709 14.17 -40.62 10.08
CA ILE A 709 13.79 -40.02 11.35
C ILE A 709 14.63 -38.76 11.60
N PRO A 710 14.03 -37.61 11.92
CA PRO A 710 14.78 -36.39 12.23
C PRO A 710 15.77 -36.59 13.37
N ASN A 711 16.98 -36.04 13.23
CA ASN A 711 17.97 -36.10 14.30
C ASN A 711 17.58 -35.16 15.45
N LYS A 712 16.90 -35.73 16.46
CA LYS A 712 16.43 -34.99 17.63
C LYS A 712 17.58 -34.48 18.51
N ALA A 713 18.71 -35.19 18.56
CA ALA A 713 19.85 -34.79 19.39
C ALA A 713 20.49 -33.51 18.85
N ASP A 714 20.72 -33.44 17.54
CA ASP A 714 21.31 -32.26 16.91
C ASP A 714 20.32 -31.08 16.93
N LYS A 715 19.01 -31.33 16.72
CA LYS A 715 17.97 -30.29 16.88
C LYS A 715 17.90 -29.76 18.32
N GLN A 716 18.09 -30.62 19.32
CA GLN A 716 18.11 -30.19 20.73
C GLN A 716 19.38 -29.38 21.05
N ARG A 717 20.57 -29.80 20.56
CA ARG A 717 21.81 -28.99 20.69
C ARG A 717 21.64 -27.60 20.07
N ALA A 718 21.03 -27.51 18.89
CA ALA A 718 20.70 -26.23 18.26
C ALA A 718 19.74 -25.38 19.11
N TYR A 719 18.74 -26.00 19.74
CA TYR A 719 17.84 -25.32 20.67
C TYR A 719 18.58 -24.77 21.91
N ASP A 720 19.47 -25.57 22.50
CA ASP A 720 20.24 -25.18 23.68
C ASP A 720 21.15 -23.98 23.38
N ILE A 721 21.72 -23.92 22.18
CA ILE A 721 22.46 -22.76 21.67
C ILE A 721 21.56 -21.52 21.57
N VAL A 722 20.38 -21.63 20.95
CA VAL A 722 19.40 -20.54 20.82
C VAL A 722 18.99 -20.00 22.19
N LYS A 723 18.67 -20.90 23.13
CA LYS A 723 18.30 -20.55 24.50
C LYS A 723 19.45 -19.83 25.21
N ARG A 724 20.67 -20.37 25.13
CA ARG A 724 21.84 -19.79 25.78
C ARG A 724 22.23 -18.43 25.20
N LEU A 725 22.09 -18.22 23.89
CA LEU A 725 22.29 -16.91 23.26
C LEU A 725 21.31 -15.85 23.79
N ALA A 726 20.05 -16.24 24.00
CA ALA A 726 19.03 -15.35 24.54
C ALA A 726 19.40 -14.81 25.93
N GLU A 727 20.03 -15.65 26.76
CA GLU A 727 20.35 -15.36 28.16
C GLU A 727 21.81 -14.96 28.38
N LEU A 728 22.64 -14.95 27.33
CA LEU A 728 24.08 -14.81 27.46
C LEU A 728 24.47 -13.46 28.07
N ASP A 729 25.33 -13.49 29.09
CA ASP A 729 26.09 -12.33 29.56
C ASP A 729 27.45 -12.30 28.86
N PHE A 730 27.56 -11.46 27.83
CA PHE A 730 28.74 -11.42 26.96
C PHE A 730 30.04 -11.06 27.69
N ILE A 731 29.97 -10.30 28.79
CA ILE A 731 31.16 -9.88 29.55
C ILE A 731 31.85 -11.10 30.17
N GLN A 732 31.08 -12.06 30.71
CA GLN A 732 31.61 -13.30 31.28
C GLN A 732 32.39 -14.13 30.26
N TYR A 733 32.07 -13.99 28.98
CA TYR A 733 32.72 -14.69 27.87
C TYR A 733 33.79 -13.87 27.15
N GLY A 734 34.15 -12.69 27.68
CA GLY A 734 35.29 -11.90 27.20
C GLY A 734 34.94 -10.64 26.41
N ALA A 735 33.66 -10.25 26.35
CA ALA A 735 33.31 -8.92 25.86
C ALA A 735 33.80 -7.85 26.84
N THR A 736 34.17 -6.69 26.31
CA THR A 736 34.58 -5.52 27.09
C THR A 736 33.42 -4.52 27.12
N GLN A 737 33.22 -3.85 28.26
CA GLN A 737 32.33 -2.70 28.37
C GLN A 737 32.94 -1.70 29.36
N SER A 738 33.09 -0.44 28.94
CA SER A 738 33.45 0.67 29.82
C SER A 738 32.20 1.43 30.29
N GLU A 739 32.37 2.39 31.21
CA GLU A 739 31.29 3.24 31.73
C GLU A 739 30.61 4.08 30.63
N TYR A 740 31.32 4.36 29.53
CA TYR A 740 30.82 5.19 28.42
C TYR A 740 30.24 4.36 27.27
N ASP A 741 30.24 3.03 27.36
CA ASP A 741 29.74 2.16 26.30
C ASP A 741 28.29 1.72 26.59
N ASP A 742 27.39 1.96 25.64
CA ASP A 742 25.98 1.56 25.76
C ASP A 742 25.79 0.05 25.88
N ARG A 743 26.74 -0.75 25.39
CA ARG A 743 26.68 -2.22 25.38
C ARG A 743 28.07 -2.88 25.42
N PRO A 744 28.17 -4.17 25.81
CA PRO A 744 29.39 -4.95 25.68
C PRO A 744 29.79 -5.14 24.21
N TYR A 745 31.09 -5.11 23.94
CA TYR A 745 31.64 -5.37 22.61
C TYR A 745 32.80 -6.36 22.62
N PHE A 746 32.95 -7.10 21.53
CA PHE A 746 34.17 -7.87 21.24
C PHE A 746 35.07 -7.12 20.26
N ARG A 747 36.34 -7.49 20.24
CA ARG A 747 37.28 -7.19 19.15
C ARG A 747 37.75 -8.49 18.52
N PHE A 748 38.36 -8.41 17.35
CA PHE A 748 39.09 -9.55 16.81
C PHE A 748 40.34 -9.83 17.64
N ASP A 749 40.73 -11.10 17.71
CA ASP A 749 42.07 -11.47 18.14
C ASP A 749 43.13 -10.99 17.11
N GLU A 750 44.41 -11.19 17.40
CA GLU A 750 45.48 -10.68 16.53
C GLU A 750 45.40 -11.22 15.10
N ALA A 751 45.11 -12.52 14.95
CA ALA A 751 45.05 -13.20 13.67
C ALA A 751 43.76 -12.84 12.89
N GLY A 752 42.61 -12.80 13.57
CA GLY A 752 41.35 -12.33 13.02
C GLY A 752 41.39 -10.86 12.60
N GLN A 753 42.12 -10.01 13.32
CA GLN A 753 42.32 -8.61 12.93
C GLN A 753 43.07 -8.50 11.60
N ALA A 754 44.05 -9.37 11.34
CA ALA A 754 44.75 -9.41 10.06
C ALA A 754 43.82 -9.82 8.92
N VAL A 755 42.94 -10.80 9.14
CA VAL A 755 41.90 -11.22 8.18
C VAL A 755 40.95 -10.06 7.87
N PHE A 756 40.41 -9.40 8.90
CA PHE A 756 39.51 -8.26 8.72
C PHE A 756 40.17 -7.10 7.96
N ASN A 757 41.39 -6.71 8.35
CA ASN A 757 42.10 -5.60 7.73
C ASN A 757 42.36 -5.86 6.23
N LYS A 758 42.78 -7.08 5.89
CA LYS A 758 42.97 -7.47 4.48
C LYS A 758 41.64 -7.35 3.72
N TRP A 759 40.58 -7.93 4.27
CA TRP A 759 39.27 -7.97 3.62
C TRP A 759 38.66 -6.57 3.44
N ILE A 760 38.68 -5.70 4.46
CA ILE A 760 38.07 -4.36 4.36
C ILE A 760 38.83 -3.46 3.38
N ILE A 761 40.16 -3.62 3.27
CA ILE A 761 40.97 -2.90 2.28
C ILE A 761 40.58 -3.35 0.87
N GLU A 762 40.47 -4.66 0.64
CA GLU A 762 40.05 -5.21 -0.66
C GLU A 762 38.63 -4.76 -1.04
N LEU A 763 37.68 -4.79 -0.10
CA LEU A 763 36.32 -4.30 -0.31
C LEU A 763 36.32 -2.84 -0.80
N GLN A 764 37.05 -1.96 -0.11
CA GLN A 764 37.04 -0.52 -0.36
C GLN A 764 37.85 -0.10 -1.59
N THR A 765 38.95 -0.79 -1.87
CA THR A 765 39.91 -0.38 -2.93
C THR A 765 39.72 -1.12 -4.24
N VAL A 766 39.12 -2.32 -4.19
CA VAL A 766 38.91 -3.18 -5.36
C VAL A 766 37.42 -3.37 -5.63
N LYS A 767 36.69 -4.05 -4.74
CA LYS A 767 35.29 -4.46 -5.01
C LYS A 767 34.37 -3.27 -5.27
N ILE A 768 34.29 -2.30 -4.35
CA ILE A 768 33.40 -1.12 -4.50
C ILE A 768 33.85 -0.22 -5.65
N ARG A 769 35.16 0.02 -5.79
CA ARG A 769 35.68 0.98 -6.78
C ARG A 769 35.63 0.48 -8.22
N ARG A 770 35.68 -0.83 -8.43
CA ARG A 770 35.69 -1.45 -9.76
C ARG A 770 34.33 -2.02 -10.17
N GLU A 771 33.32 -1.93 -9.30
CA GLU A 771 31.98 -2.40 -9.62
C GLU A 771 31.28 -1.36 -10.51
N GLU A 772 30.82 -1.81 -11.68
CA GLU A 772 30.18 -0.94 -12.68
C GLU A 772 28.69 -0.78 -12.41
N ASN A 773 28.05 -1.78 -11.80
CA ASN A 773 26.64 -1.73 -11.43
C ASN A 773 26.45 -0.89 -10.14
N PRO A 774 25.71 0.24 -10.18
CA PRO A 774 25.52 1.10 -9.02
C PRO A 774 24.80 0.42 -7.85
N LEU A 775 23.80 -0.42 -8.12
CA LEU A 775 23.06 -1.16 -7.09
C LEU A 775 23.95 -2.17 -6.38
N MET A 776 24.84 -2.83 -7.14
CA MET A 776 25.82 -3.77 -6.61
C MET A 776 26.91 -3.07 -5.80
N ALA A 777 27.39 -1.91 -6.26
CA ALA A 777 28.35 -1.09 -5.51
C ALA A 777 27.79 -0.64 -4.15
N GLU A 778 26.52 -0.23 -4.11
CA GLU A 778 25.83 0.09 -2.86
C GLU A 778 25.63 -1.14 -1.95
N HIS A 779 25.36 -2.31 -2.55
CA HIS A 779 25.26 -3.59 -1.82
C HIS A 779 26.59 -3.94 -1.13
N PHE A 780 27.72 -3.83 -1.83
CA PHE A 780 29.05 -3.97 -1.24
C PHE A 780 29.34 -2.91 -0.17
N GLY A 781 28.80 -1.70 -0.33
CA GLY A 781 28.84 -0.68 0.72
C GLY A 781 28.25 -1.18 2.05
N LYS A 782 27.20 -2.00 2.00
CA LYS A 782 26.60 -2.63 3.19
C LYS A 782 27.40 -3.82 3.72
N PHE A 783 28.24 -4.47 2.92
CA PHE A 783 29.08 -5.57 3.43
C PHE A 783 30.04 -5.12 4.52
N ARG A 784 30.40 -3.83 4.55
CA ARG A 784 31.21 -3.20 5.60
C ARG A 784 30.72 -3.52 7.02
N SER A 785 29.40 -3.61 7.25
CA SER A 785 28.84 -4.07 8.52
C SER A 785 28.56 -5.58 8.53
N LEU A 786 28.23 -6.20 7.39
CA LEU A 786 27.90 -7.62 7.31
C LEU A 786 29.02 -8.54 7.80
N MET A 787 30.24 -8.38 7.28
CA MET A 787 31.36 -9.26 7.62
C MET A 787 31.64 -9.30 9.13
N PRO A 788 31.82 -8.15 9.83
CA PRO A 788 32.02 -8.19 11.27
C PRO A 788 30.78 -8.70 12.03
N SER A 789 29.57 -8.42 11.56
CA SER A 789 28.34 -9.00 12.13
C SER A 789 28.33 -10.51 12.06
N LEU A 790 28.64 -11.11 10.90
CA LEU A 790 28.71 -12.56 10.72
C LEU A 790 29.79 -13.18 11.60
N ALA A 791 30.98 -12.56 11.66
CA ALA A 791 32.06 -13.06 12.49
C ALA A 791 31.66 -13.09 13.98
N LEU A 792 30.97 -12.06 14.46
CA LEU A 792 30.44 -12.03 15.82
C LEU A 792 29.34 -13.08 16.03
N ILE A 793 28.40 -13.24 15.09
CA ILE A 793 27.35 -14.26 15.17
C ILE A 793 27.96 -15.65 15.29
N PHE A 794 28.93 -15.99 14.44
CA PHE A 794 29.59 -17.30 14.45
C PHE A 794 30.37 -17.53 15.75
N HIS A 795 31.09 -16.52 16.23
CA HIS A 795 31.79 -16.58 17.51
C HIS A 795 30.83 -16.79 18.68
N CYS A 796 29.70 -16.07 18.72
CA CYS A 796 28.67 -16.21 19.75
C CYS A 796 28.00 -17.59 19.71
N ILE A 797 27.77 -18.16 18.53
CA ILE A 797 27.29 -19.55 18.39
C ILE A 797 28.30 -20.53 18.99
N GLU A 798 29.60 -20.36 18.73
CA GLU A 798 30.66 -21.19 19.34
C GLU A 798 30.75 -20.98 20.87
N ILE A 799 30.55 -19.75 21.37
CA ILE A 799 30.48 -19.48 22.82
C ILE A 799 29.29 -20.22 23.45
N ALA A 800 28.10 -20.12 22.86
CA ALA A 800 26.89 -20.75 23.37
C ALA A 800 26.99 -22.29 23.37
N ASP A 801 27.70 -22.86 22.40
CA ASP A 801 28.04 -24.28 22.34
C ASP A 801 29.20 -24.68 23.28
N GLY A 802 29.86 -23.72 23.93
CA GLY A 802 30.96 -23.94 24.88
C GLY A 802 32.34 -24.17 24.23
N LYS A 803 32.50 -23.84 22.95
CA LYS A 803 33.72 -24.05 22.16
C LYS A 803 34.63 -22.83 22.05
N ALA A 804 34.12 -21.63 22.34
CA ALA A 804 34.88 -20.38 22.24
C ALA A 804 34.75 -19.51 23.49
N ARG A 805 35.74 -18.64 23.70
CA ARG A 805 35.77 -17.57 24.70
C ARG A 805 36.78 -16.49 24.28
N GLY A 806 36.62 -15.28 24.78
CA GLY A 806 37.52 -14.16 24.51
C GLY A 806 37.17 -13.44 23.22
N ASN A 807 38.17 -12.78 22.64
CA ASN A 807 38.04 -12.04 21.38
C ASN A 807 37.62 -12.94 20.20
N VAL A 808 37.02 -12.34 19.18
CA VAL A 808 36.54 -13.04 17.97
C VAL A 808 37.72 -13.68 17.25
N SER A 809 37.63 -15.00 17.05
CA SER A 809 38.72 -15.80 16.52
C SER A 809 39.00 -15.58 15.03
N GLU A 810 40.21 -15.91 14.60
CA GLU A 810 40.56 -15.99 13.18
C GLU A 810 39.61 -16.89 12.39
N LYS A 811 39.20 -18.02 12.97
CA LYS A 811 38.28 -18.99 12.35
C LYS A 811 36.93 -18.35 12.04
N ALA A 812 36.34 -17.65 13.00
CA ALA A 812 35.08 -16.94 12.81
C ALA A 812 35.21 -15.81 11.78
N ALA A 813 36.33 -15.08 11.79
CA ALA A 813 36.61 -14.04 10.81
C ALA A 813 36.74 -14.60 9.38
N ARG A 814 37.43 -15.74 9.19
CA ARG A 814 37.58 -16.40 7.88
C ARG A 814 36.25 -16.92 7.36
N LEU A 815 35.46 -17.58 8.22
CA LEU A 815 34.12 -18.04 7.85
C LEU A 815 33.23 -16.87 7.40
N ALA A 816 33.31 -15.72 8.08
CA ALA A 816 32.58 -14.52 7.67
C ALA A 816 33.02 -13.97 6.31
N VAL A 817 34.32 -14.01 5.99
CA VAL A 817 34.82 -13.64 4.66
C VAL A 817 34.27 -14.58 3.58
N GLU A 818 34.31 -15.89 3.83
CA GLU A 818 33.78 -16.90 2.90
C GLU A 818 32.28 -16.72 2.66
N TRP A 819 31.51 -16.39 3.72
CA TRP A 819 30.10 -16.01 3.58
C TRP A 819 29.90 -14.76 2.74
N CYS A 820 30.74 -13.72 2.88
CA CYS A 820 30.62 -12.54 2.04
C CYS A 820 30.86 -12.87 0.56
N SER A 821 31.82 -13.74 0.24
CA SER A 821 32.04 -14.21 -1.14
C SER A 821 30.86 -15.04 -1.65
N TYR A 822 30.33 -15.94 -0.84
CA TYR A 822 29.15 -16.74 -1.17
C TYR A 822 27.91 -15.86 -1.42
N LEU A 823 27.62 -14.90 -0.53
CA LEU A 823 26.49 -13.96 -0.67
C LEU A 823 26.66 -13.00 -1.85
N GLU A 824 27.90 -12.66 -2.22
CA GLU A 824 28.17 -11.89 -3.44
C GLU A 824 27.64 -12.63 -4.68
N SER A 825 27.81 -13.95 -4.77
CA SER A 825 27.28 -14.73 -5.91
C SER A 825 25.75 -14.63 -6.01
N HIS A 826 25.04 -14.73 -4.88
CA HIS A 826 23.58 -14.56 -4.84
C HIS A 826 23.15 -13.12 -5.15
N ALA A 827 23.85 -12.11 -4.63
CA ALA A 827 23.57 -10.71 -4.92
C ALA A 827 23.74 -10.41 -6.42
N ARG A 828 24.81 -10.92 -7.06
CA ARG A 828 25.00 -10.81 -8.51
C ARG A 828 23.85 -11.44 -9.29
N ARG A 829 23.40 -12.63 -8.88
CA ARG A 829 22.22 -13.29 -9.47
C ARG A 829 20.95 -12.45 -9.33
N ILE A 830 20.71 -11.87 -8.15
CA ILE A 830 19.54 -11.04 -7.86
C ILE A 830 19.54 -9.76 -8.71
N TYR A 831 20.68 -9.07 -8.81
CA TYR A 831 20.76 -7.80 -9.54
C TYR A 831 20.84 -7.98 -11.06
N ALA A 832 21.43 -9.07 -11.56
CA ALA A 832 21.42 -9.38 -13.01
C ALA A 832 20.00 -9.51 -13.58
N MET A 833 19.05 -10.04 -12.81
CA MET A 833 17.64 -10.11 -13.21
C MET A 833 16.98 -8.75 -13.47
N ALA A 834 17.49 -7.69 -12.84
CA ALA A 834 16.97 -6.34 -13.03
C ALA A 834 17.47 -5.71 -14.33
N GLU A 835 18.56 -6.22 -14.91
CA GLU A 835 19.23 -5.63 -16.08
C GLU A 835 18.71 -6.16 -17.43
N SER A 836 18.13 -7.37 -17.50
CA SER A 836 17.75 -7.98 -18.79
C SER A 836 16.37 -8.67 -18.85
N PRO A 837 15.24 -7.96 -18.60
CA PRO A 837 13.89 -8.53 -18.76
C PRO A 837 13.61 -9.11 -20.16
N GLU A 838 14.13 -8.47 -21.21
CA GLU A 838 13.93 -8.78 -22.62
C GLU A 838 14.70 -10.04 -23.05
N HIS A 839 15.91 -10.25 -22.52
CA HIS A 839 16.74 -11.44 -22.79
C HIS A 839 16.09 -12.73 -22.28
N GLU A 840 15.49 -12.68 -21.09
CA GLU A 840 14.71 -13.81 -20.55
C GLU A 840 13.46 -14.13 -21.37
N ALA A 841 12.84 -13.12 -21.99
CA ALA A 841 11.76 -13.35 -22.94
C ALA A 841 12.29 -13.98 -24.23
N ALA A 842 13.46 -13.54 -24.73
CA ALA A 842 14.13 -14.13 -25.90
C ALA A 842 14.47 -15.61 -25.70
N VAL A 843 15.07 -15.98 -24.55
CA VAL A 843 15.37 -17.39 -24.22
C VAL A 843 14.11 -18.23 -24.20
N ARG A 844 13.04 -17.75 -23.54
CA ARG A 844 11.76 -18.46 -23.51
C ARG A 844 11.18 -18.63 -24.90
N LEU A 845 11.32 -17.66 -25.79
CA LEU A 845 10.87 -17.76 -27.17
C LEU A 845 11.74 -18.75 -27.98
N ALA A 846 13.05 -18.74 -27.75
CA ALA A 846 14.01 -19.68 -28.33
C ALA A 846 13.68 -21.14 -27.98
N ASP A 847 13.35 -21.43 -26.72
CA ASP A 847 12.91 -22.77 -26.29
C ASP A 847 11.64 -23.22 -27.03
N LYS A 848 10.72 -22.30 -27.30
CA LYS A 848 9.49 -22.60 -28.06
C LYS A 848 9.77 -22.85 -29.53
N ILE A 849 10.75 -22.15 -30.10
CA ILE A 849 11.25 -22.39 -31.46
C ILE A 849 11.93 -23.76 -31.55
N LYS A 850 12.85 -24.08 -30.63
CA LYS A 850 13.48 -25.41 -30.50
C LYS A 850 12.45 -26.54 -30.36
N ALA A 851 11.36 -26.29 -29.62
CA ALA A 851 10.25 -27.22 -29.44
C ALA A 851 9.25 -27.28 -30.63
N LYS A 852 9.52 -26.57 -31.73
CA LYS A 852 8.66 -26.47 -32.93
C LYS A 852 7.23 -26.02 -32.62
N ALA A 853 7.07 -25.18 -31.60
CA ALA A 853 5.76 -24.72 -31.13
C ALA A 853 5.20 -23.53 -31.94
N LEU A 854 5.98 -23.00 -32.89
CA LEU A 854 5.63 -21.91 -33.81
C LEU A 854 5.81 -22.33 -35.28
N PRO A 855 4.94 -21.86 -36.19
CA PRO A 855 5.15 -21.99 -37.63
C PRO A 855 6.26 -21.03 -38.12
N SER A 856 6.79 -21.27 -39.33
CA SER A 856 7.67 -20.32 -40.02
C SER A 856 7.07 -19.94 -41.37
N PRO A 857 6.79 -18.64 -41.63
CA PRO A 857 6.93 -17.52 -40.70
C PRO A 857 5.86 -17.51 -39.59
N PHE A 858 6.13 -16.80 -38.50
CA PHE A 858 5.15 -16.43 -37.47
C PHE A 858 5.13 -14.91 -37.25
N THR A 859 4.08 -14.39 -36.63
CA THR A 859 3.96 -12.99 -36.21
C THR A 859 4.01 -12.87 -34.69
N THR A 860 4.31 -11.68 -34.14
CA THR A 860 4.24 -11.45 -32.68
C THR A 860 2.89 -11.80 -32.08
N ARG A 861 1.81 -11.68 -32.87
CA ARG A 861 0.44 -12.08 -32.49
C ARG A 861 0.27 -13.59 -32.37
N ASP A 862 1.00 -14.39 -33.15
CA ASP A 862 0.96 -15.86 -33.06
C ASP A 862 1.58 -16.34 -31.76
N VAL A 863 2.64 -15.65 -31.28
CA VAL A 863 3.24 -15.89 -29.96
C VAL A 863 2.28 -15.44 -28.85
N GLU A 864 1.72 -14.23 -28.95
CA GLU A 864 0.78 -13.67 -27.97
C GLU A 864 -0.45 -14.57 -27.75
N ARG A 865 -1.03 -15.10 -28.83
CA ARG A 865 -2.20 -16.01 -28.79
C ARG A 865 -1.94 -17.31 -28.07
N LYS A 866 -0.68 -17.76 -27.97
CA LYS A 866 -0.32 -18.96 -27.21
C LYS A 866 -0.33 -18.72 -25.70
N CYS A 867 -0.40 -17.45 -25.26
CA CYS A 867 -0.46 -17.04 -23.85
C CYS A 867 0.68 -17.63 -23.00
N TRP A 868 1.85 -17.84 -23.60
CA TRP A 868 3.00 -18.43 -22.90
C TRP A 868 3.47 -17.50 -21.77
N HIS A 869 3.88 -18.11 -20.66
CA HIS A 869 4.34 -17.37 -19.50
C HIS A 869 5.63 -16.59 -19.84
N GLY A 870 5.65 -15.27 -19.59
CA GLY A 870 6.77 -14.39 -19.92
C GLY A 870 6.90 -13.99 -21.40
N LEU A 871 5.83 -14.22 -22.18
CA LEU A 871 5.65 -13.82 -23.58
C LEU A 871 4.18 -13.41 -23.78
N LYS A 872 3.68 -12.51 -22.94
CA LYS A 872 2.26 -12.08 -22.94
C LYS A 872 2.08 -10.65 -23.39
N ASP A 873 3.09 -9.83 -23.14
CA ASP A 873 3.08 -8.45 -23.54
C ASP A 873 3.71 -8.31 -24.94
N LYS A 874 3.09 -7.51 -25.79
CA LYS A 874 3.55 -7.34 -27.16
C LYS A 874 4.95 -6.73 -27.23
N GLN A 875 5.27 -5.78 -26.35
CA GLN A 875 6.58 -5.13 -26.31
C GLN A 875 7.66 -6.10 -25.80
N GLU A 876 7.31 -6.96 -24.84
CA GLU A 876 8.16 -8.08 -24.38
C GLU A 876 8.46 -9.07 -25.52
N ILE A 877 7.44 -9.46 -26.32
CA ILE A 877 7.60 -10.36 -27.47
C ILE A 877 8.42 -9.72 -28.59
N GLU A 878 8.19 -8.44 -28.92
CA GLU A 878 8.96 -7.73 -29.95
C GLU A 878 10.43 -7.58 -29.54
N SER A 879 10.70 -7.27 -28.28
CA SER A 879 12.07 -7.18 -27.76
C SER A 879 12.76 -8.55 -27.77
N ALA A 880 12.04 -9.62 -27.41
CA ALA A 880 12.51 -10.99 -27.52
C ALA A 880 12.84 -11.39 -28.97
N CYS A 881 11.97 -11.04 -29.93
CA CYS A 881 12.22 -11.29 -31.34
C CYS A 881 13.43 -10.53 -31.87
N ASN A 882 13.65 -9.27 -31.44
CA ASN A 882 14.81 -8.49 -31.87
C ASN A 882 16.13 -9.13 -31.41
N ILE A 883 16.21 -9.56 -30.15
CA ILE A 883 17.38 -10.28 -29.65
C ILE A 883 17.62 -11.56 -30.48
N LEU A 884 16.57 -12.33 -30.79
CA LEU A 884 16.71 -13.52 -31.61
C LEU A 884 17.05 -13.23 -33.09
N ILE A 885 16.81 -12.02 -33.60
CA ILE A 885 17.30 -11.60 -34.91
C ILE A 885 18.80 -11.33 -34.83
N ASP A 886 19.24 -10.59 -33.82
CA ASP A 886 20.64 -10.27 -33.59
C ASP A 886 21.50 -11.55 -33.40
N GLU A 887 20.91 -12.59 -32.80
CA GLU A 887 21.57 -13.90 -32.58
C GLU A 887 21.39 -14.89 -33.76
N ASN A 888 20.89 -14.46 -34.92
CA ASN A 888 20.69 -15.26 -36.14
C ASN A 888 19.66 -16.42 -36.02
N TRP A 889 18.74 -16.37 -35.04
CA TRP A 889 17.64 -17.33 -34.90
C TRP A 889 16.43 -17.00 -35.76
N LEU A 890 16.16 -15.70 -35.93
CA LEU A 890 15.01 -15.18 -36.64
C LEU A 890 15.43 -14.21 -37.72
N MET A 891 14.60 -14.08 -38.74
CA MET A 891 14.71 -13.00 -39.72
C MET A 891 13.37 -12.31 -39.86
N MET A 892 13.37 -10.98 -39.76
CA MET A 892 12.15 -10.19 -39.85
C MET A 892 11.98 -9.63 -41.25
N THR A 893 10.81 -9.86 -41.84
CA THR A 893 10.37 -9.17 -43.07
C THR A 893 9.12 -8.36 -42.79
N ARG A 894 9.00 -7.23 -43.49
CA ARG A 894 7.79 -6.41 -43.47
C ARG A 894 7.16 -6.47 -44.85
N LYS A 895 5.90 -6.92 -44.91
CA LYS A 895 5.11 -6.79 -46.13
C LYS A 895 4.91 -5.29 -46.43
N PRO A 896 4.94 -4.88 -47.71
CA PRO A 896 4.74 -3.49 -48.10
C PRO A 896 3.39 -2.98 -47.58
N LYS A 897 3.37 -1.72 -47.15
CA LYS A 897 2.17 -1.09 -46.57
C LYS A 897 1.07 -1.05 -47.65
N PRO A 898 -0.12 -1.66 -47.41
CA PRO A 898 -1.23 -1.56 -48.34
C PRO A 898 -1.74 -0.10 -48.44
N SER A 899 -2.33 0.25 -49.58
CA SER A 899 -2.82 1.61 -49.89
C SER A 899 -3.91 2.10 -48.95
N THR A 900 -4.61 1.19 -48.27
CA THR A 900 -5.55 1.47 -47.18
C THR A 900 -5.39 0.42 -46.06
N GLY A 901 -5.47 0.86 -44.79
CA GLY A 901 -5.38 -0.02 -43.60
C GLY A 901 -4.10 0.12 -42.76
N ARG A 902 -4.08 -0.56 -41.60
CA ARG A 902 -2.92 -0.61 -40.69
C ARG A 902 -1.81 -1.46 -41.34
N PRO A 903 -0.51 -1.08 -41.21
CA PRO A 903 0.59 -1.90 -41.71
C PRO A 903 0.49 -3.34 -41.18
N PRO A 904 0.72 -4.36 -42.03
CA PRO A 904 0.75 -5.75 -41.59
C PRO A 904 1.83 -5.94 -40.53
N LEU A 905 1.57 -6.83 -39.56
CA LEU A 905 2.58 -7.20 -38.58
C LEU A 905 3.80 -7.80 -39.30
N PRO A 906 5.02 -7.62 -38.78
CA PRO A 906 6.19 -8.27 -39.32
C PRO A 906 6.04 -9.79 -39.29
N ASP A 907 6.51 -10.44 -40.35
CA ASP A 907 6.67 -11.88 -40.42
C ASP A 907 8.10 -12.21 -39.97
N TYR A 908 8.22 -13.04 -38.92
CA TYR A 908 9.48 -13.60 -38.43
C TYR A 908 9.65 -14.99 -39.00
N TYR A 909 10.67 -15.17 -39.84
CA TYR A 909 11.09 -16.48 -40.34
C TYR A 909 12.04 -17.10 -39.32
N ILE A 910 11.87 -18.40 -39.07
CA ILE A 910 12.74 -19.18 -38.20
C ILE A 910 13.91 -19.71 -39.04
N ASN A 911 15.13 -19.64 -38.50
CA ASN A 911 16.31 -20.22 -39.14
C ASN A 911 16.07 -21.71 -39.49
N PRO A 912 16.32 -22.15 -40.74
CA PRO A 912 16.04 -23.51 -41.20
C PRO A 912 16.65 -24.63 -40.34
N ILE A 913 17.72 -24.36 -39.58
CA ILE A 913 18.31 -25.36 -38.68
C ILE A 913 17.35 -25.81 -37.55
N PHE A 914 16.33 -25.02 -37.23
CA PHE A 914 15.34 -25.31 -36.18
C PHE A 914 14.00 -25.86 -36.74
N LEU A 915 13.80 -25.85 -38.06
CA LEU A 915 12.59 -26.37 -38.73
C LEU A 915 12.69 -27.89 -38.96
#